data_AF-A0A0D2SU44-F1
#
_entry.id   AF-A0A0D2SU44-F1
#
_cell.length_a   1.000
_cell.length_b   1.000
_cell.length_c   1.000
_cell.angle_alpha   90.00
_cell.angle_beta   90.00
_cell.angle_gamma   90.00
#
_symmetry.space_group_name_H-M   'P 1'
#
loop_
_entity.id
_entity.type
_entity.pdbx_description
1 polymer ?
#
loop_
_entity_poly.entity_id
_entity_poly.type
_entity_poly.pdbx_seq_one_letter_code
_entity_poly.pdbx_strand_id
1 'polypeptide(L)'
;MGTENPGRPNFPMRPPPGPFASAPPTMTPFSSSRPTPPSAPPTMTPFSSAGPRPLARFSDQSVPPPPITSVPPVGGPYQQFPTSPFPSTAQSPPIRAPPEGQPPFQPRASQVSASSVSFPPQSQVPPVPMGSSPQSVNFSPSGVNVPQPPTGSLFSGPRPNIQPTFSPPDSSYSATKSNFQPPFPGYPSKKPAVSQAPSPFPAQQGSFMPPPPASSSPFSSQQGSYAPPPPVAASLGYQSRGQMQHPSSAPPIGGIQSLTEDFSSLSLASLPGSIDPGCDHRTLPRPLDGDEEPSSFTKMYPMNCNPRYLRLTTSGIPSSQSLASRWHLTLGAVVCPLAEDPEGEEVPVINYISTGIIRCRRCHAYVNPYVTFTDAGRKWRCNICALLNDVPGDYFANLDATGRRIDLDQRPELLKGSVEFVAPTDYMNRPPMPPLYFFLIDVSLPAVRSGMIGVVTQTIRSCLDELPGFPRTQIGFITYDSTIHFYNMKSSLAQPQMMVVSDLDDMFVPLPDDLLVNLSESRNVVETFLDSLPSMFQDNVNVESAFGPAVKAAFMVMSQLGGKLLIFQNTLPSLGVGRLKLRGDDLRAYGTDKEHLLRLPEGSFYKQMAADLTKYQIGVNVYAFSDKYTDIASLGTLAKYTGGQVYYYPNFQSSIHGEKLRHELVRDLTRETAWEAVMRIRCGKGIRCTSYHGNFMQRSTDLLALPTVDCDKAYAVQLSLEETLLTTQTVYLQAVLLYTASCGERRIRVHTAAAPVVTDLGEMYRQADTGAIFSLFCRLGKS
;
A
#
# COMPACT_ATOMS: atom_id res chain seq x y z
N MET A 1 -6.18 2.41 62.82
CA MET A 1 -6.22 0.94 62.71
C MET A 1 -6.07 0.62 61.22
N GLY A 2 -5.14 -0.21 60.75
CA GLY A 2 -4.04 -0.86 61.46
C GLY A 2 -4.03 -2.39 61.30
N THR A 3 -3.65 -2.87 60.11
CA THR A 3 -3.19 -4.24 59.84
C THR A 3 -2.28 -4.21 58.61
N GLU A 4 -1.09 -4.79 58.73
CA GLU A 4 -0.13 -4.96 57.62
C GLU A 4 -0.24 -6.37 57.01
N ASN A 5 0.25 -6.56 55.78
CA ASN A 5 1.14 -7.68 55.48
C ASN A 5 1.93 -7.46 54.17
N PRO A 6 3.18 -7.95 54.03
CA PRO A 6 4.10 -7.57 52.95
C PRO A 6 4.35 -8.67 51.91
N GLY A 7 5.12 -8.35 50.85
CA GLY A 7 5.98 -9.34 50.19
C GLY A 7 6.14 -9.29 48.66
N ARG A 8 7.03 -8.44 48.14
CA ARG A 8 7.79 -8.68 46.88
C ARG A 8 9.21 -8.09 47.00
N PRO A 9 10.25 -8.71 46.38
CA PRO A 9 11.64 -8.28 46.54
C PRO A 9 12.05 -7.16 45.56
N ASN A 10 12.98 -6.30 46.01
CA ASN A 10 13.62 -5.27 45.17
C ASN A 10 14.89 -5.81 44.47
N PHE A 11 15.15 -5.33 43.26
CA PHE A 11 16.49 -5.31 42.65
C PHE A 11 17.06 -3.87 42.70
N PRO A 12 18.36 -3.67 42.91
CA PRO A 12 18.94 -2.34 43.13
C PRO A 12 19.15 -1.55 41.83
N MET A 13 18.70 -0.28 41.80
CA MET A 13 19.06 0.67 40.74
C MET A 13 20.47 1.24 40.94
N ARG A 14 21.12 1.60 39.82
CA ARG A 14 22.46 2.20 39.76
C ARG A 14 22.35 3.74 39.79
N PRO A 15 23.18 4.47 40.55
CA PRO A 15 23.11 5.94 40.64
C PRO A 15 23.68 6.65 39.38
N PRO A 16 23.26 7.89 39.09
CA PRO A 16 23.70 8.67 37.93
C PRO A 16 24.99 9.48 38.19
N PRO A 17 25.81 9.76 37.17
CA PRO A 17 26.95 10.67 37.24
C PRO A 17 26.58 12.13 36.94
N GLY A 18 27.26 13.08 37.60
CA GLY A 18 27.19 14.52 37.32
C GLY A 18 28.29 15.03 36.35
N PRO A 19 28.27 16.33 35.96
CA PRO A 19 29.04 16.85 34.81
C PRO A 19 30.31 17.65 35.15
N PHE A 20 30.96 18.15 34.09
CA PHE A 20 32.14 19.07 33.99
C PHE A 20 33.56 18.50 34.12
N ALA A 21 34.31 18.54 33.00
CA ALA A 21 35.63 19.20 32.86
C ALA A 21 36.08 19.19 31.37
N SER A 22 37.08 19.97 30.97
CA SER A 22 37.37 20.25 29.55
C SER A 22 38.86 20.42 29.19
N ALA A 23 39.23 19.90 28.01
CA ALA A 23 40.29 20.42 27.11
C ALA A 23 41.79 20.30 27.52
N PRO A 24 42.76 20.42 26.58
CA PRO A 24 42.83 19.78 25.26
C PRO A 24 44.26 19.18 24.97
N PRO A 25 44.98 19.25 23.81
CA PRO A 25 45.78 18.09 23.33
C PRO A 25 47.26 18.36 22.97
N THR A 26 48.04 17.34 22.55
CA THR A 26 49.03 17.49 21.43
C THR A 26 49.67 16.18 20.90
N MET A 27 50.07 16.27 19.62
CA MET A 27 51.17 15.58 18.92
C MET A 27 51.14 14.07 18.55
N THR A 28 51.52 13.86 17.28
CA THR A 28 51.92 12.61 16.58
C THR A 28 53.47 12.49 16.62
N PRO A 29 54.20 11.46 16.09
CA PRO A 29 54.21 11.10 14.64
C PRO A 29 54.56 9.63 14.21
N PHE A 30 54.06 9.29 13.01
CA PHE A 30 54.66 8.49 11.90
C PHE A 30 55.50 7.19 12.07
N SER A 31 55.19 6.26 11.14
CA SER A 31 56.10 5.36 10.37
C SER A 31 56.77 4.16 11.06
N SER A 32 57.15 3.08 10.34
CA SER A 32 56.67 2.48 9.06
C SER A 32 57.37 1.14 8.79
N SER A 33 57.05 0.50 7.65
CA SER A 33 57.80 -0.59 6.96
C SER A 33 57.58 -2.05 7.37
N ARG A 34 57.85 -2.93 6.39
CA ARG A 34 57.67 -4.40 6.34
C ARG A 34 58.87 -4.97 5.55
N PRO A 35 59.39 -6.16 5.87
CA PRO A 35 59.48 -7.20 4.82
C PRO A 35 59.21 -8.64 5.32
N THR A 36 59.38 -9.63 4.43
CA THR A 36 59.06 -11.08 4.56
C THR A 36 60.04 -11.91 3.70
N PRO A 37 59.91 -13.25 3.59
CA PRO A 37 60.04 -14.37 4.56
C PRO A 37 61.35 -15.18 4.26
N PRO A 38 61.56 -16.51 4.55
CA PRO A 38 60.86 -17.66 3.91
C PRO A 38 60.83 -19.03 4.69
N SER A 39 60.44 -20.12 4.00
CA SER A 39 60.78 -21.57 4.20
C SER A 39 59.78 -22.56 4.88
N ALA A 40 59.84 -23.84 4.42
CA ALA A 40 59.09 -25.08 4.77
C ALA A 40 59.74 -26.26 3.97
N PRO A 41 59.28 -27.55 3.97
CA PRO A 41 58.37 -28.35 4.82
C PRO A 41 59.12 -29.54 5.50
N PRO A 42 58.58 -30.76 5.84
CA PRO A 42 58.00 -31.77 4.93
C PRO A 42 56.81 -32.64 5.48
N THR A 43 56.47 -33.73 4.78
CA THR A 43 55.22 -34.55 4.85
C THR A 43 55.38 -35.93 5.54
N MET A 44 54.28 -36.61 5.92
CA MET A 44 54.04 -38.08 5.73
C MET A 44 52.63 -38.55 6.21
N THR A 45 52.15 -39.70 5.70
CA THR A 45 50.91 -40.42 6.09
C THR A 45 51.09 -41.95 5.95
N PRO A 46 50.26 -42.80 6.60
CA PRO A 46 49.66 -43.96 5.89
C PRO A 46 48.29 -44.52 6.40
N PHE A 47 47.52 -45.16 5.49
CA PHE A 47 46.73 -46.44 5.53
C PHE A 47 46.11 -47.03 6.85
N SER A 48 45.10 -47.93 6.90
CA SER A 48 43.94 -48.33 6.04
C SER A 48 43.07 -49.44 6.71
N SER A 49 41.80 -49.60 6.27
CA SER A 49 40.96 -50.85 6.18
C SER A 49 40.61 -51.78 7.40
N ALA A 50 39.33 -51.71 7.83
CA ALA A 50 38.28 -52.78 7.93
C ALA A 50 38.40 -54.14 8.71
N GLY A 51 37.55 -54.29 9.76
CA GLY A 51 36.77 -55.51 10.15
C GLY A 51 37.47 -56.66 10.93
N PRO A 52 36.74 -57.68 11.48
CA PRO A 52 35.28 -57.92 11.58
C PRO A 52 34.74 -58.24 13.03
N ARG A 53 33.49 -58.74 13.17
CA ARG A 53 32.80 -59.15 14.44
C ARG A 53 33.06 -60.64 14.83
N PRO A 54 32.75 -61.12 16.07
CA PRO A 54 31.40 -61.71 16.35
C PRO A 54 30.86 -61.70 17.83
N LEU A 55 29.51 -61.74 17.99
CA LEU A 55 28.68 -62.38 19.08
C LEU A 55 28.93 -62.05 20.58
N ALA A 56 27.98 -62.06 21.53
CA ALA A 56 26.50 -62.16 21.58
C ALA A 56 26.01 -61.37 22.83
N ARG A 57 24.91 -60.58 22.88
CA ARG A 57 23.47 -60.80 22.63
C ARG A 57 22.66 -61.29 23.87
N PHE A 58 22.27 -60.34 24.74
CA PHE A 58 21.02 -60.27 25.53
C PHE A 58 20.96 -58.87 26.19
N SER A 59 19.82 -58.30 26.58
CA SER A 59 18.68 -57.80 25.78
C SER A 59 17.59 -57.30 26.75
N ASP A 60 17.52 -55.99 26.97
CA ASP A 60 16.33 -55.26 27.46
C ASP A 60 16.43 -53.84 26.84
N GLN A 61 15.73 -53.55 25.75
CA GLN A 61 14.30 -53.22 25.63
C GLN A 61 13.93 -51.82 26.15
N SER A 62 14.21 -50.83 25.31
CA SER A 62 13.35 -49.64 25.19
C SER A 62 11.96 -50.01 24.65
N VAL A 63 10.92 -49.33 25.10
CA VAL A 63 9.52 -49.55 24.67
C VAL A 63 9.05 -48.43 23.72
N PRO A 64 8.41 -48.74 22.57
CA PRO A 64 7.96 -47.78 21.55
C PRO A 64 6.45 -47.38 21.74
N PRO A 65 5.81 -46.62 20.83
CA PRO A 65 4.49 -46.01 21.09
C PRO A 65 3.28 -46.87 20.66
N PRO A 66 2.04 -46.51 21.05
CA PRO A 66 0.81 -47.15 20.61
C PRO A 66 0.11 -46.43 19.43
N PRO A 67 -0.31 -47.17 18.38
CA PRO A 67 -1.28 -46.69 17.40
C PRO A 67 -2.49 -47.66 17.20
N ILE A 68 -3.40 -47.31 16.27
CA ILE A 68 -4.45 -48.17 15.65
C ILE A 68 -5.80 -48.26 16.43
N THR A 69 -6.84 -48.71 15.72
CA THR A 69 -8.29 -48.47 15.91
C THR A 69 -9.12 -49.75 16.13
N SER A 70 -10.44 -49.58 16.29
CA SER A 70 -11.55 -50.43 15.75
C SER A 70 -12.40 -51.36 16.67
N VAL A 71 -13.59 -50.84 17.05
CA VAL A 71 -14.92 -51.52 17.22
C VAL A 71 -15.07 -52.65 18.31
N PRO A 72 -16.19 -53.43 18.50
CA PRO A 72 -16.84 -53.48 19.82
C PRO A 72 -17.20 -54.88 20.42
N PRO A 73 -17.66 -54.93 21.69
CA PRO A 73 -18.63 -55.92 22.21
C PRO A 73 -19.95 -55.24 22.70
N VAL A 74 -21.18 -55.65 22.35
CA VAL A 74 -21.91 -56.93 22.54
C VAL A 74 -22.43 -57.13 23.99
N GLY A 75 -23.75 -57.35 24.19
CA GLY A 75 -24.32 -57.54 25.55
C GLY A 75 -25.84 -57.86 25.69
N GLY A 76 -26.72 -56.85 25.71
CA GLY A 76 -28.17 -56.98 26.06
C GLY A 76 -28.44 -57.12 27.58
N PRO A 77 -29.70 -57.33 28.05
CA PRO A 77 -30.99 -57.41 27.34
C PRO A 77 -32.14 -56.50 27.86
N TYR A 78 -33.15 -56.28 27.01
CA TYR A 78 -34.61 -56.10 27.23
C TYR A 78 -35.24 -55.59 28.58
N GLN A 79 -36.03 -54.49 28.47
CA GLN A 79 -37.47 -54.32 28.88
C GLN A 79 -37.91 -54.50 30.38
N GLN A 80 -39.03 -53.97 30.91
CA GLN A 80 -40.10 -53.01 30.49
C GLN A 80 -40.96 -52.53 31.71
N PHE A 81 -41.39 -51.26 31.75
CA PHE A 81 -42.67 -50.74 32.34
C PHE A 81 -43.02 -51.01 33.84
N PRO A 82 -44.14 -50.50 34.45
CA PRO A 82 -45.29 -49.74 33.91
C PRO A 82 -45.66 -48.39 34.61
N THR A 83 -46.74 -47.75 34.16
CA THR A 83 -47.29 -46.47 34.64
C THR A 83 -48.83 -46.48 34.84
N SER A 84 -49.35 -45.83 35.89
CA SER A 84 -50.77 -45.45 36.15
C SER A 84 -50.92 -44.84 37.57
N PRO A 85 -52.05 -44.19 37.98
CA PRO A 85 -53.38 -44.12 37.35
C PRO A 85 -54.02 -42.69 37.20
N PHE A 86 -55.31 -42.69 36.83
CA PHE A 86 -56.27 -41.61 36.45
C PHE A 86 -56.88 -40.79 37.62
N PRO A 87 -57.54 -39.61 37.39
CA PRO A 87 -58.94 -39.48 36.91
C PRO A 87 -59.23 -38.35 35.86
N SER A 88 -60.47 -38.25 35.35
CA SER A 88 -60.82 -37.52 34.11
C SER A 88 -62.11 -36.67 34.13
N THR A 89 -62.10 -35.55 33.38
CA THR A 89 -63.26 -34.78 32.85
C THR A 89 -62.79 -33.84 31.72
N ALA A 90 -63.55 -33.40 30.70
CA ALA A 90 -64.80 -33.88 30.06
C ALA A 90 -65.10 -33.07 28.76
N GLN A 91 -66.02 -33.57 27.90
CA GLN A 91 -66.67 -32.88 26.76
C GLN A 91 -65.80 -32.49 25.52
N SER A 92 -66.45 -32.00 24.45
CA SER A 92 -66.09 -32.15 23.01
C SER A 92 -66.81 -31.09 22.11
N PRO A 93 -66.99 -31.27 20.77
CA PRO A 93 -66.10 -31.34 19.58
C PRO A 93 -66.29 -30.02 18.71
N PRO A 94 -66.16 -29.92 17.34
CA PRO A 94 -65.68 -30.81 16.25
C PRO A 94 -64.70 -30.17 15.20
N ILE A 95 -64.48 -30.87 14.07
CA ILE A 95 -63.55 -30.56 12.93
C ILE A 95 -64.30 -30.62 11.58
N ARG A 96 -63.83 -29.98 10.49
CA ARG A 96 -64.21 -30.40 9.10
C ARG A 96 -63.23 -30.09 7.94
N ALA A 97 -62.67 -31.17 7.34
CA ALA A 97 -62.28 -31.40 5.92
C ALA A 97 -61.22 -30.46 5.25
N PRO A 98 -60.53 -30.84 4.13
CA PRO A 98 -61.07 -31.40 2.87
C PRO A 98 -60.55 -32.82 2.47
N PRO A 99 -61.03 -33.43 1.36
CA PRO A 99 -60.79 -34.85 1.03
C PRO A 99 -59.96 -35.19 -0.25
N GLU A 100 -59.70 -36.50 -0.35
CA GLU A 100 -59.14 -37.43 -1.36
C GLU A 100 -59.26 -37.16 -2.90
N GLY A 101 -58.51 -37.86 -3.78
CA GLY A 101 -57.39 -38.80 -3.54
C GLY A 101 -57.15 -39.91 -4.61
N GLN A 102 -56.34 -40.91 -4.22
CA GLN A 102 -56.12 -42.28 -4.76
C GLN A 102 -55.27 -42.56 -6.06
N PRO A 103 -54.68 -43.79 -6.21
CA PRO A 103 -53.55 -44.11 -7.11
C PRO A 103 -53.91 -45.25 -8.12
N PRO A 104 -53.07 -46.25 -8.60
CA PRO A 104 -52.16 -47.16 -7.83
C PRO A 104 -50.91 -47.80 -8.54
N PHE A 105 -50.15 -48.67 -7.83
CA PHE A 105 -49.21 -49.77 -8.25
C PHE A 105 -48.12 -49.55 -9.35
N GLN A 106 -46.95 -50.23 -9.41
CA GLN A 106 -45.95 -50.82 -8.46
C GLN A 106 -44.61 -51.14 -9.26
N PRO A 107 -43.51 -51.71 -8.70
CA PRO A 107 -42.15 -51.41 -9.17
C PRO A 107 -41.23 -52.58 -9.64
N ARG A 108 -40.01 -52.19 -10.09
CA ARG A 108 -38.67 -52.76 -9.73
C ARG A 108 -37.90 -53.62 -10.76
N ALA A 109 -36.99 -52.97 -11.49
CA ALA A 109 -35.68 -53.45 -11.98
C ALA A 109 -34.89 -52.21 -12.51
N SER A 110 -33.55 -52.13 -12.55
CA SER A 110 -32.45 -52.89 -11.93
C SER A 110 -31.22 -51.94 -11.79
N GLN A 111 -29.99 -52.44 -11.59
CA GLN A 111 -28.86 -51.69 -10.98
C GLN A 111 -27.66 -51.42 -11.92
N VAL A 112 -26.85 -50.39 -11.56
CA VAL A 112 -25.37 -50.29 -11.70
C VAL A 112 -24.69 -49.66 -12.95
N SER A 113 -23.84 -48.65 -12.65
CA SER A 113 -22.58 -48.13 -13.27
C SER A 113 -22.48 -47.47 -14.67
N ALA A 114 -22.08 -46.18 -14.63
CA ALA A 114 -20.88 -45.54 -15.24
C ALA A 114 -20.54 -45.61 -16.76
N SER A 115 -20.21 -44.46 -17.36
CA SER A 115 -18.90 -44.15 -17.98
C SER A 115 -18.85 -42.74 -18.63
N SER A 116 -17.73 -42.39 -19.27
CA SER A 116 -17.30 -41.04 -19.68
C SER A 116 -17.46 -40.72 -21.19
N VAL A 117 -17.65 -39.44 -21.52
CA VAL A 117 -17.46 -38.83 -22.87
C VAL A 117 -16.87 -37.42 -22.65
N SER A 118 -15.81 -36.85 -23.27
CA SER A 118 -14.99 -37.08 -24.48
C SER A 118 -15.20 -36.01 -25.59
N PHE A 119 -14.10 -35.56 -26.21
CA PHE A 119 -14.05 -34.49 -27.21
C PHE A 119 -14.53 -34.93 -28.62
N PRO A 120 -14.97 -33.99 -29.49
CA PRO A 120 -15.17 -34.25 -30.92
C PRO A 120 -13.83 -34.28 -31.72
N PRO A 121 -13.69 -35.13 -32.76
CA PRO A 121 -12.42 -35.36 -33.47
C PRO A 121 -12.26 -34.61 -34.82
N GLN A 122 -11.09 -34.81 -35.45
CA GLN A 122 -10.67 -34.24 -36.76
C GLN A 122 -11.46 -34.76 -37.98
N SER A 123 -11.34 -34.03 -39.09
CA SER A 123 -11.49 -34.53 -40.47
C SER A 123 -10.14 -34.55 -41.21
N GLN A 124 -9.96 -35.48 -42.15
CA GLN A 124 -8.66 -35.76 -42.84
C GLN A 124 -8.69 -35.47 -44.35
N VAL A 125 -7.50 -35.51 -44.96
CA VAL A 125 -7.20 -35.20 -46.38
C VAL A 125 -7.17 -36.46 -47.26
N PRO A 126 -7.62 -36.43 -48.55
CA PRO A 126 -7.46 -37.53 -49.51
C PRO A 126 -6.13 -37.49 -50.33
N PRO A 127 -5.66 -38.59 -50.97
CA PRO A 127 -4.22 -38.84 -51.11
C PRO A 127 -3.67 -39.22 -52.52
N VAL A 128 -2.34 -39.50 -52.57
CA VAL A 128 -1.48 -40.21 -53.58
C VAL A 128 -1.28 -39.58 -54.99
N PRO A 129 -0.22 -39.94 -55.78
CA PRO A 129 0.89 -40.91 -55.57
C PRO A 129 2.34 -40.36 -55.78
N MET A 130 3.35 -41.25 -55.71
CA MET A 130 4.80 -40.99 -55.91
C MET A 130 5.26 -40.81 -57.38
N GLY A 131 6.43 -40.17 -57.57
CA GLY A 131 7.25 -40.17 -58.79
C GLY A 131 8.73 -39.84 -58.48
N SER A 132 9.67 -40.24 -59.33
CA SER A 132 11.14 -40.23 -59.05
C SER A 132 11.98 -39.26 -59.91
N SER A 133 13.23 -39.02 -59.48
CA SER A 133 14.33 -38.22 -60.08
C SER A 133 14.81 -38.72 -61.47
N PRO A 134 15.74 -38.06 -62.24
CA PRO A 134 16.75 -37.03 -61.84
C PRO A 134 17.14 -35.93 -62.90
N GLN A 135 18.26 -35.21 -62.63
CA GLN A 135 19.25 -34.56 -63.55
C GLN A 135 19.27 -33.02 -63.77
N SER A 136 20.49 -32.44 -63.63
CA SER A 136 21.13 -31.26 -64.30
C SER A 136 20.37 -29.92 -64.47
N VAL A 137 20.97 -28.72 -64.60
CA VAL A 137 22.35 -28.18 -64.83
C VAL A 137 22.38 -26.77 -64.16
N ASN A 138 23.46 -26.01 -63.90
CA ASN A 138 24.93 -26.11 -63.75
C ASN A 138 25.48 -24.63 -63.81
N PHE A 139 26.60 -24.29 -63.15
CA PHE A 139 27.30 -22.96 -63.11
C PHE A 139 26.53 -21.74 -62.52
N SER A 140 26.93 -21.02 -61.45
CA SER A 140 28.22 -20.40 -61.03
C SER A 140 28.70 -19.20 -61.87
N PRO A 141 29.51 -18.24 -61.35
CA PRO A 141 29.37 -17.44 -60.10
C PRO A 141 29.85 -15.95 -60.25
N SER A 142 30.03 -15.22 -59.14
CA SER A 142 30.74 -13.91 -59.00
C SER A 142 30.00 -12.63 -59.45
N GLY A 143 30.29 -11.42 -58.93
CA GLY A 143 31.16 -11.05 -57.79
C GLY A 143 31.32 -9.52 -57.58
N VAL A 144 31.69 -9.15 -56.35
CA VAL A 144 32.35 -7.90 -55.86
C VAL A 144 32.45 -6.67 -56.81
N ASN A 145 31.88 -5.51 -56.43
CA ASN A 145 32.66 -4.34 -55.91
C ASN A 145 31.81 -3.16 -55.39
N VAL A 146 32.47 -2.18 -54.74
CA VAL A 146 31.93 -0.88 -54.27
C VAL A 146 32.79 0.28 -54.83
N PRO A 147 32.18 1.39 -55.29
CA PRO A 147 32.66 2.71 -54.83
C PRO A 147 31.57 3.82 -54.68
N GLN A 148 31.88 4.83 -53.86
CA GLN A 148 31.25 6.16 -53.81
C GLN A 148 32.05 7.17 -54.69
N PRO A 149 31.80 8.50 -54.64
CA PRO A 149 30.58 9.29 -54.89
C PRO A 149 30.77 10.18 -56.17
N PRO A 150 30.00 11.28 -56.41
CA PRO A 150 30.38 12.61 -55.86
C PRO A 150 29.20 13.60 -55.63
N THR A 151 29.54 14.85 -55.29
CA THR A 151 28.66 16.01 -54.98
C THR A 151 28.22 16.82 -56.20
N GLY A 152 27.08 17.53 -56.13
CA GLY A 152 26.69 18.60 -57.08
C GLY A 152 25.35 19.27 -56.72
N SER A 153 25.16 20.56 -57.05
CA SER A 153 24.05 21.39 -56.52
C SER A 153 23.29 22.23 -57.57
N LEU A 154 22.06 22.64 -57.19
CA LEU A 154 21.26 23.81 -57.63
C LEU A 154 20.26 23.73 -58.83
N PHE A 155 19.23 24.58 -58.67
CA PHE A 155 18.21 25.11 -59.60
C PHE A 155 16.90 24.36 -59.96
N SER A 156 15.85 24.75 -59.22
CA SER A 156 14.53 25.23 -59.67
C SER A 156 13.48 24.32 -60.35
N GLY A 157 12.29 24.26 -59.72
CA GLY A 157 11.00 23.85 -60.33
C GLY A 157 9.86 23.78 -59.29
N PRO A 158 8.70 24.46 -59.46
CA PRO A 158 7.70 24.61 -58.39
C PRO A 158 6.60 23.53 -58.38
N ARG A 159 6.04 23.25 -57.19
CA ARG A 159 4.75 22.56 -56.99
C ARG A 159 3.94 23.19 -55.84
N PRO A 160 2.59 23.06 -55.84
CA PRO A 160 1.70 23.98 -55.11
C PRO A 160 1.44 23.59 -53.65
N ASN A 161 1.00 24.61 -52.89
CA ASN A 161 0.62 24.54 -51.48
C ASN A 161 -0.86 24.11 -51.33
N ILE A 162 -1.18 23.24 -50.37
CA ILE A 162 -2.56 22.94 -49.93
C ILE A 162 -2.61 23.01 -48.41
N GLN A 163 -3.51 23.85 -47.91
CA GLN A 163 -3.74 24.15 -46.50
C GLN A 163 -5.08 23.56 -46.03
N PRO A 164 -5.16 23.02 -44.81
CA PRO A 164 -6.42 22.97 -44.07
C PRO A 164 -6.42 24.04 -42.95
N THR A 165 -7.36 24.97 -43.02
CA THR A 165 -7.58 25.99 -41.98
C THR A 165 -8.49 25.43 -40.89
N PHE A 166 -8.15 25.66 -39.62
CA PHE A 166 -9.05 25.40 -38.49
C PHE A 166 -9.44 26.70 -37.79
N SER A 167 -10.75 26.91 -37.66
CA SER A 167 -11.40 27.94 -36.83
C SER A 167 -12.67 27.33 -36.18
N PRO A 168 -13.12 27.83 -35.02
CA PRO A 168 -14.03 27.10 -34.13
C PRO A 168 -15.52 27.38 -34.37
N PRO A 169 -16.38 26.54 -33.78
CA PRO A 169 -17.64 27.01 -33.20
C PRO A 169 -17.76 26.66 -31.71
N ASP A 170 -18.60 27.42 -31.01
CA ASP A 170 -18.86 27.33 -29.58
C ASP A 170 -20.23 26.65 -29.28
N SER A 171 -20.61 26.57 -28.00
CA SER A 171 -21.99 26.44 -27.47
C SER A 171 -22.71 25.07 -27.33
N SER A 172 -22.63 24.54 -26.10
CA SER A 172 -23.80 24.27 -25.21
C SER A 172 -24.55 22.90 -25.18
N TYR A 173 -24.98 22.54 -23.96
CA TYR A 173 -25.98 21.54 -23.49
C TYR A 173 -26.18 20.23 -24.29
N SER A 174 -25.91 19.05 -23.69
CA SER A 174 -26.84 18.44 -22.70
C SER A 174 -26.23 17.21 -22.00
N ALA A 175 -26.73 16.86 -20.80
CA ALA A 175 -26.29 15.69 -20.05
C ALA A 175 -27.22 14.48 -20.24
N THR A 176 -26.67 13.34 -20.69
CA THR A 176 -27.36 12.04 -20.76
C THR A 176 -26.75 11.05 -19.76
N LYS A 177 -27.59 10.46 -18.91
CA LYS A 177 -27.19 9.39 -17.98
C LYS A 177 -27.23 8.03 -18.69
N SER A 178 -26.18 7.23 -18.56
CA SER A 178 -26.15 5.82 -18.96
C SER A 178 -25.94 4.92 -17.74
N ASN A 179 -27.04 4.40 -17.17
CA ASN A 179 -26.96 3.29 -16.21
C ASN A 179 -26.69 1.99 -16.97
N PHE A 180 -25.76 1.18 -16.47
CA PHE A 180 -25.66 -0.25 -16.81
C PHE A 180 -25.74 -1.09 -15.55
N GLN A 181 -26.61 -2.10 -15.56
CA GLN A 181 -26.81 -3.05 -14.47
C GLN A 181 -27.24 -4.40 -15.08
N PRO A 182 -26.65 -5.54 -14.67
CA PRO A 182 -26.94 -6.85 -15.28
C PRO A 182 -28.26 -7.46 -14.76
N PRO A 183 -28.99 -8.24 -15.58
CA PRO A 183 -30.29 -8.80 -15.22
C PRO A 183 -30.24 -10.25 -14.68
N PHE A 184 -31.26 -10.60 -13.88
CA PHE A 184 -31.71 -11.99 -13.63
C PHE A 184 -33.25 -12.07 -13.82
N PRO A 185 -33.84 -13.25 -14.12
CA PRO A 185 -35.13 -13.28 -14.83
C PRO A 185 -36.37 -13.74 -14.02
N GLY A 186 -37.48 -12.99 -14.18
CA GLY A 186 -38.84 -13.53 -14.42
C GLY A 186 -39.75 -13.91 -13.24
N TYR A 187 -40.90 -13.23 -13.09
CA TYR A 187 -42.28 -13.73 -13.37
C TYR A 187 -43.30 -12.57 -13.14
N PRO A 188 -44.52 -12.55 -13.74
CA PRO A 188 -45.30 -11.30 -13.91
C PRO A 188 -46.74 -11.27 -13.32
N SER A 189 -47.30 -10.06 -13.11
CA SER A 189 -48.76 -9.82 -13.29
C SER A 189 -49.22 -8.35 -13.39
N LYS A 190 -49.99 -8.09 -14.45
CA LYS A 190 -51.24 -7.29 -14.58
C LYS A 190 -51.33 -5.83 -14.10
N LYS A 191 -51.72 -4.95 -15.04
CA LYS A 191 -52.42 -3.66 -14.80
C LYS A 191 -53.95 -3.88 -14.67
N PRO A 192 -54.75 -2.83 -14.40
CA PRO A 192 -55.39 -2.11 -15.53
C PRO A 192 -55.26 -0.57 -15.45
N ALA A 193 -55.87 0.15 -16.41
CA ALA A 193 -55.90 1.61 -16.49
C ALA A 193 -57.24 2.10 -17.07
N VAL A 194 -57.61 3.37 -16.80
CA VAL A 194 -58.78 4.08 -17.37
C VAL A 194 -58.39 5.53 -17.69
N SER A 195 -59.09 6.20 -18.61
CA SER A 195 -58.76 7.49 -19.21
C SER A 195 -59.99 8.40 -19.37
N GLN A 196 -59.79 9.72 -19.56
CA GLN A 196 -60.53 10.59 -20.52
C GLN A 196 -60.14 12.10 -20.43
N ALA A 197 -60.57 12.89 -21.42
CA ALA A 197 -60.56 14.37 -21.52
C ALA A 197 -62.00 14.84 -21.90
N PRO A 198 -62.38 16.15 -22.06
CA PRO A 198 -61.92 17.01 -23.18
C PRO A 198 -61.94 18.57 -22.94
N SER A 199 -61.78 19.35 -24.01
CA SER A 199 -61.83 20.84 -24.12
C SER A 199 -63.27 21.40 -24.37
N PRO A 200 -63.58 22.74 -24.50
CA PRO A 200 -63.08 23.66 -25.57
C PRO A 200 -62.95 25.19 -25.21
N PHE A 201 -62.68 26.03 -26.24
CA PHE A 201 -62.51 27.52 -26.20
C PHE A 201 -63.78 28.32 -26.63
N PRO A 202 -63.82 29.66 -26.45
CA PRO A 202 -63.63 30.58 -27.61
C PRO A 202 -62.67 31.77 -27.34
N ALA A 203 -62.49 32.70 -28.31
CA ALA A 203 -61.40 33.69 -28.34
C ALA A 203 -61.74 35.07 -29.01
N GLN A 204 -60.70 35.91 -29.21
CA GLN A 204 -60.62 37.33 -29.68
C GLN A 204 -60.51 38.37 -28.55
N GLN A 205 -59.63 39.37 -28.54
CA GLN A 205 -58.56 39.88 -29.47
C GLN A 205 -57.49 40.64 -28.61
N GLY A 206 -56.30 41.08 -29.07
CA GLY A 206 -55.61 40.94 -30.36
C GLY A 206 -54.41 41.92 -30.54
N SER A 207 -53.49 41.61 -31.47
CA SER A 207 -52.52 42.51 -32.16
C SER A 207 -51.20 43.02 -31.50
N PHE A 208 -50.14 43.03 -32.33
CA PHE A 208 -48.85 43.78 -32.30
C PHE A 208 -47.58 43.23 -31.59
N MET A 209 -46.43 43.86 -31.95
CA MET A 209 -45.05 43.33 -32.00
C MET A 209 -44.14 43.71 -30.80
N PRO A 210 -42.98 43.03 -30.60
CA PRO A 210 -42.03 43.31 -29.52
C PRO A 210 -40.94 44.37 -29.87
N PRO A 211 -40.53 45.23 -28.90
CA PRO A 211 -39.35 46.09 -28.98
C PRO A 211 -38.18 45.69 -28.04
N PRO A 212 -36.96 46.26 -28.20
CA PRO A 212 -35.71 45.87 -27.52
C PRO A 212 -35.38 46.67 -26.22
N PRO A 213 -34.31 46.32 -25.46
CA PRO A 213 -33.96 46.98 -24.19
C PRO A 213 -33.05 48.23 -24.32
N ALA A 214 -33.28 49.21 -23.44
CA ALA A 214 -32.48 50.41 -23.15
C ALA A 214 -32.75 50.77 -21.66
N SER A 215 -31.79 50.94 -20.73
CA SER A 215 -30.59 51.80 -20.63
C SER A 215 -30.88 53.25 -20.23
N SER A 216 -30.20 53.78 -19.20
CA SER A 216 -30.11 55.22 -18.92
C SER A 216 -28.80 55.61 -18.20
N SER A 217 -28.15 56.66 -18.70
CA SER A 217 -26.97 57.32 -18.10
C SER A 217 -26.66 58.66 -18.82
N PRO A 218 -26.01 59.60 -18.10
CA PRO A 218 -25.07 60.59 -18.65
C PRO A 218 -23.84 60.78 -17.70
N PHE A 219 -22.82 61.65 -17.82
CA PHE A 219 -22.03 62.39 -18.83
C PHE A 219 -20.91 63.15 -18.04
N SER A 220 -19.81 63.73 -18.53
CA SER A 220 -19.00 63.71 -19.78
C SER A 220 -17.78 64.64 -19.56
N SER A 221 -16.65 64.65 -20.29
CA SER A 221 -16.00 63.72 -21.24
C SER A 221 -14.66 64.35 -21.71
N GLN A 222 -13.79 63.59 -22.41
CA GLN A 222 -12.63 64.06 -23.22
C GLN A 222 -11.39 64.56 -22.43
N GLN A 223 -10.15 64.55 -22.96
CA GLN A 223 -9.58 64.08 -24.25
C GLN A 223 -8.06 63.75 -24.10
N GLY A 224 -7.44 63.03 -25.06
CA GLY A 224 -5.98 63.04 -25.27
C GLY A 224 -5.30 61.68 -25.50
N SER A 225 -4.41 61.60 -26.49
CA SER A 225 -3.63 60.40 -26.88
C SER A 225 -2.12 60.64 -26.79
N TYR A 226 -1.30 59.60 -26.62
CA TYR A 226 -0.17 59.20 -27.50
C TYR A 226 0.59 57.96 -26.94
N ALA A 227 1.62 57.47 -27.65
CA ALA A 227 2.19 56.11 -27.48
C ALA A 227 3.72 56.12 -27.07
N PRO A 228 4.58 55.08 -27.30
CA PRO A 228 5.41 54.54 -26.22
C PRO A 228 6.94 54.76 -26.34
N PRO A 229 7.73 54.48 -25.27
CA PRO A 229 9.19 54.42 -25.30
C PRO A 229 9.79 52.99 -25.09
N PRO A 230 11.01 52.69 -25.61
CA PRO A 230 11.77 51.46 -25.34
C PRO A 230 13.01 51.76 -24.43
N PRO A 231 14.22 51.12 -24.48
CA PRO A 231 14.80 50.55 -23.25
C PRO A 231 16.21 51.06 -22.82
N VAL A 232 16.53 50.79 -21.53
CA VAL A 232 17.85 50.53 -20.90
C VAL A 232 19.10 51.36 -21.30
N ALA A 233 19.63 52.12 -20.33
CA ALA A 233 21.06 52.41 -20.14
C ALA A 233 21.35 52.73 -18.65
N ALA A 234 22.62 52.72 -18.22
CA ALA A 234 23.02 52.92 -16.81
C ALA A 234 24.17 53.93 -16.66
N SER A 235 24.36 54.54 -15.46
CA SER A 235 25.68 54.82 -14.82
C SER A 235 25.62 55.77 -13.59
N LEU A 236 26.47 55.47 -12.59
CA LEU A 236 27.26 56.36 -11.68
C LEU A 236 26.64 57.60 -10.98
N GLY A 237 26.91 57.79 -9.66
CA GLY A 237 26.59 59.05 -8.95
C GLY A 237 26.86 59.15 -7.43
N TYR A 238 28.13 59.22 -7.02
CA TYR A 238 28.73 59.64 -5.73
C TYR A 238 27.91 60.03 -4.46
N GLN A 239 28.39 59.46 -3.34
CA GLN A 239 28.48 59.93 -1.93
C GLN A 239 28.07 61.37 -1.54
N SER A 240 27.50 61.51 -0.32
CA SER A 240 27.92 62.55 0.66
C SER A 240 27.64 62.11 2.12
N ARG A 241 28.10 62.87 3.13
CA ARG A 241 28.35 62.40 4.52
C ARG A 241 28.18 63.49 5.60
N GLY A 242 27.42 63.19 6.66
CA GLY A 242 27.29 63.92 7.95
C GLY A 242 26.26 63.20 8.84
N GLN A 243 26.42 62.95 10.15
CA GLN A 243 26.71 63.84 11.30
C GLN A 243 25.61 64.91 11.52
N MET A 244 25.04 65.12 12.73
CA MET A 244 25.41 64.60 14.07
C MET A 244 24.25 64.71 15.11
N GLN A 245 24.48 64.21 16.32
CA GLN A 245 23.79 64.48 17.62
C GLN A 245 22.53 63.67 18.04
N HIS A 246 22.36 63.63 19.37
CA HIS A 246 21.51 62.78 20.25
C HIS A 246 20.44 63.65 20.97
N PRO A 247 19.69 63.15 22.00
CA PRO A 247 18.89 61.91 22.12
C PRO A 247 17.45 62.17 22.62
N SER A 248 16.54 61.18 22.51
CA SER A 248 15.40 61.00 23.43
C SER A 248 14.77 59.60 23.30
N SER A 249 14.08 59.14 24.34
CA SER A 249 13.64 57.75 24.51
C SER A 249 12.15 57.50 24.23
N ALA A 250 11.85 56.51 23.38
CA ALA A 250 10.52 55.96 23.10
C ALA A 250 10.65 54.45 22.76
N PRO A 251 9.59 53.62 22.84
CA PRO A 251 9.73 52.16 22.89
C PRO A 251 10.06 51.50 21.54
N PRO A 252 10.70 50.31 21.54
CA PRO A 252 11.09 49.62 20.33
C PRO A 252 9.91 48.98 19.60
N ILE A 253 9.62 49.44 18.39
CA ILE A 253 8.83 48.68 17.41
C ILE A 253 9.74 47.60 16.83
N GLY A 254 9.69 46.40 17.41
CA GLY A 254 10.47 45.24 16.94
C GLY A 254 10.00 44.77 15.57
N GLY A 255 10.72 45.17 14.52
CA GLY A 255 10.40 44.83 13.13
C GLY A 255 10.68 43.38 12.77
N ILE A 256 9.99 42.89 11.73
CA ILE A 256 10.03 41.51 11.19
C ILE A 256 11.44 41.09 10.69
N GLN A 257 12.39 42.02 10.61
CA GLN A 257 13.73 41.82 10.08
C GLN A 257 14.61 40.87 10.90
N SER A 258 14.52 40.88 12.25
CA SER A 258 15.34 39.99 13.11
C SER A 258 15.17 38.52 12.75
N LEU A 259 13.93 38.08 12.53
CA LEU A 259 13.61 36.68 12.16
C LEU A 259 14.16 36.29 10.78
N THR A 260 14.41 37.28 9.91
CA THR A 260 15.02 37.04 8.60
C THR A 260 16.53 36.82 8.70
N GLU A 261 17.20 37.55 9.61
CA GLU A 261 18.62 37.38 9.90
C GLU A 261 18.87 36.04 10.64
N ASP A 262 18.02 35.70 11.62
CA ASP A 262 18.04 34.41 12.30
C ASP A 262 17.87 33.24 11.31
N PHE A 263 16.88 33.31 10.40
CA PHE A 263 16.69 32.27 9.37
C PHE A 263 17.85 32.19 8.36
N SER A 264 18.53 33.31 8.08
CA SER A 264 19.70 33.31 7.18
C SER A 264 20.87 32.49 7.72
N SER A 265 20.96 32.33 9.05
CA SER A 265 22.00 31.54 9.71
C SER A 265 21.89 30.03 9.44
N LEU A 266 20.72 29.53 9.02
CA LEU A 266 20.46 28.11 8.74
C LEU A 266 20.88 27.67 7.32
N SER A 267 21.81 28.41 6.71
CA SER A 267 22.32 28.15 5.36
C SER A 267 23.24 26.92 5.32
N LEU A 268 22.66 25.72 5.21
CA LEU A 268 23.36 24.44 4.99
C LEU A 268 24.01 24.35 3.59
N ALA A 269 25.07 25.12 3.39
CA ALA A 269 25.85 25.18 2.17
C ALA A 269 26.87 24.02 2.10
N SER A 270 26.40 22.82 1.79
CA SER A 270 27.26 21.64 1.58
C SER A 270 28.13 21.78 0.33
N LEU A 271 29.39 22.21 0.50
CA LEU A 271 30.41 22.16 -0.55
C LEU A 271 30.76 20.69 -0.88
N PRO A 272 30.93 20.33 -2.18
CA PRO A 272 31.34 18.98 -2.55
C PRO A 272 32.73 18.64 -1.98
N GLY A 273 32.79 17.63 -1.10
CA GLY A 273 34.04 17.03 -0.63
C GLY A 273 34.47 17.34 0.81
N SER A 274 33.73 18.17 1.59
CA SER A 274 34.00 18.25 3.04
C SER A 274 33.35 17.09 3.79
N ILE A 275 34.10 16.46 4.69
CA ILE A 275 33.62 15.44 5.63
C ILE A 275 33.79 15.96 7.06
N ASP A 276 33.03 16.99 7.41
CA ASP A 276 32.90 17.43 8.80
C ASP A 276 31.84 16.58 9.51
N PRO A 277 32.11 16.04 10.71
CA PRO A 277 31.11 15.33 11.54
C PRO A 277 30.17 16.33 12.25
N GLY A 278 29.49 17.16 11.45
CA GLY A 278 28.85 18.41 11.86
C GLY A 278 27.43 18.33 12.42
N CYS A 279 26.89 17.14 12.70
CA CYS A 279 25.62 17.00 13.41
C CYS A 279 25.48 15.60 14.05
N ASP A 280 25.18 15.54 15.35
CA ASP A 280 24.72 14.28 15.96
C ASP A 280 23.24 14.08 15.60
N HIS A 281 22.94 13.05 14.83
CA HIS A 281 21.58 12.65 14.46
C HIS A 281 20.69 12.27 15.67
N ARG A 282 21.24 12.11 16.88
CA ARG A 282 20.48 12.02 18.15
C ARG A 282 19.95 13.38 18.64
N THR A 283 20.59 14.49 18.24
CA THR A 283 20.24 15.86 18.67
C THR A 283 19.32 16.61 17.71
N LEU A 284 19.13 16.09 16.49
CA LEU A 284 18.08 16.55 15.59
C LEU A 284 16.71 16.28 16.24
N PRO A 285 15.82 17.29 16.40
CA PRO A 285 14.50 17.09 16.97
C PRO A 285 13.68 16.15 16.08
N ARG A 286 13.34 14.97 16.60
CA ARG A 286 12.50 14.02 15.88
C ARG A 286 11.03 14.47 15.96
N PRO A 287 10.21 14.35 14.90
CA PRO A 287 8.76 14.66 14.92
C PRO A 287 7.88 13.70 15.77
N LEU A 288 8.42 13.20 16.89
CA LEU A 288 7.84 12.24 17.82
C LEU A 288 8.44 12.42 19.23
N ASP A 289 9.75 12.73 19.35
CA ASP A 289 10.45 12.91 20.63
C ASP A 289 10.26 14.36 21.13
N GLY A 290 9.05 14.67 21.62
CA GLY A 290 8.68 15.99 22.14
C GLY A 290 7.27 16.46 21.79
N ASP A 291 6.58 15.75 20.89
CA ASP A 291 5.17 16.00 20.54
C ASP A 291 4.22 15.41 21.61
N GLU A 292 4.27 15.93 22.84
CA GLU A 292 3.19 15.70 23.80
C GLU A 292 1.94 16.46 23.34
N GLU A 293 0.88 15.72 22.98
CA GLU A 293 -0.47 16.29 22.85
C GLU A 293 -0.78 17.13 24.10
N PRO A 294 -1.22 18.40 23.96
CA PRO A 294 -1.42 19.29 25.09
C PRO A 294 -2.26 18.60 26.15
N SER A 295 -1.77 18.50 27.39
CA SER A 295 -2.36 17.59 28.39
C SER A 295 -3.81 17.92 28.79
N SER A 296 -4.39 19.00 28.27
CA SER A 296 -5.82 19.31 28.27
C SER A 296 -6.62 18.54 27.21
N PHE A 297 -6.10 18.35 25.99
CA PHE A 297 -6.77 17.64 24.88
C PHE A 297 -6.97 16.16 25.20
N THR A 298 -5.92 15.46 25.66
CA THR A 298 -6.00 14.07 26.11
C THR A 298 -6.96 13.88 27.29
N LYS A 299 -7.12 14.90 28.16
CA LYS A 299 -8.12 14.90 29.25
C LYS A 299 -9.54 15.19 28.76
N MET A 300 -9.70 15.92 27.66
CA MET A 300 -10.99 16.24 27.04
C MET A 300 -11.53 15.06 26.20
N TYR A 301 -10.63 14.33 25.53
CA TYR A 301 -10.95 13.20 24.66
C TYR A 301 -10.14 11.94 25.01
N PRO A 302 -10.27 11.40 26.25
CA PRO A 302 -9.47 10.26 26.72
C PRO A 302 -9.77 8.93 26.02
N MET A 303 -10.83 8.88 25.20
CA MET A 303 -11.19 7.72 24.38
C MET A 303 -10.62 7.80 22.94
N ASN A 304 -9.77 8.78 22.63
CA ASN A 304 -9.10 8.87 21.33
C ASN A 304 -8.13 7.71 21.11
N CYS A 305 -7.89 7.35 19.85
CA CYS A 305 -6.75 6.52 19.47
C CYS A 305 -5.44 7.23 19.84
N ASN A 306 -4.40 6.46 20.20
CA ASN A 306 -3.06 6.99 20.43
C ASN A 306 -2.62 7.84 19.22
N PRO A 307 -2.08 9.06 19.40
CA PRO A 307 -1.64 9.92 18.30
C PRO A 307 -0.70 9.21 17.33
N ARG A 308 0.09 8.22 17.78
CA ARG A 308 0.91 7.35 16.91
C ARG A 308 0.13 6.78 15.72
N TYR A 309 -1.17 6.52 15.84
CA TYR A 309 -2.03 6.05 14.74
C TYR A 309 -2.70 7.16 13.92
N LEU A 310 -3.01 8.33 14.51
CA LEU A 310 -3.79 9.39 13.88
C LEU A 310 -3.44 10.80 14.43
N ARG A 311 -2.51 11.49 13.75
CA ARG A 311 -2.27 12.96 13.80
C ARG A 311 -3.46 13.76 13.23
N LEU A 312 -3.89 14.86 13.84
CA LEU A 312 -4.64 15.94 13.18
C LEU A 312 -3.70 17.13 12.96
N THR A 313 -3.84 17.92 11.89
CA THR A 313 -2.97 19.11 11.71
C THR A 313 -3.32 20.26 12.66
N THR A 314 -4.53 20.26 13.21
CA THR A 314 -4.84 20.96 14.45
C THR A 314 -5.86 20.15 15.22
N SER A 315 -5.66 20.04 16.53
CA SER A 315 -6.58 19.37 17.43
C SER A 315 -7.85 20.18 17.70
N GLY A 316 -7.97 21.42 17.17
CA GLY A 316 -9.19 22.26 17.21
C GLY A 316 -9.75 22.57 15.82
N ILE A 317 -10.91 22.02 15.47
CA ILE A 317 -11.49 22.12 14.12
C ILE A 317 -12.22 23.47 13.95
N PRO A 318 -12.00 24.24 12.87
CA PRO A 318 -12.64 25.53 12.69
C PRO A 318 -14.16 25.38 12.55
N SER A 319 -14.92 26.18 13.29
CA SER A 319 -16.38 26.26 13.23
C SER A 319 -16.97 26.69 11.89
N SER A 320 -16.21 27.37 11.03
CA SER A 320 -16.76 28.00 9.83
C SER A 320 -15.73 28.11 8.70
N GLN A 321 -16.22 28.17 7.47
CA GLN A 321 -15.37 28.34 6.27
C GLN A 321 -14.57 29.66 6.31
N SER A 322 -15.11 30.71 6.94
CA SER A 322 -14.45 32.01 7.15
C SER A 322 -13.46 32.05 8.33
N LEU A 323 -13.47 31.03 9.20
CA LEU A 323 -12.37 30.78 10.15
C LEU A 323 -11.30 29.93 9.48
N ALA A 324 -11.69 28.87 8.77
CA ALA A 324 -10.77 28.01 8.02
C ALA A 324 -9.96 28.79 6.96
N SER A 325 -10.55 29.78 6.28
CA SER A 325 -9.83 30.62 5.30
C SER A 325 -8.78 31.55 5.92
N ARG A 326 -8.82 31.78 7.25
CA ARG A 326 -7.83 32.55 8.01
C ARG A 326 -6.78 31.68 8.70
N TRP A 327 -6.92 30.35 8.64
CA TRP A 327 -5.96 29.40 9.21
C TRP A 327 -4.64 29.38 8.44
N HIS A 328 -4.70 29.56 7.11
CA HIS A 328 -3.59 29.55 6.14
C HIS A 328 -2.70 28.29 6.08
N LEU A 329 -2.75 27.43 7.10
CA LEU A 329 -2.15 26.10 7.15
C LEU A 329 -3.16 25.05 6.64
N THR A 330 -2.70 23.88 6.19
CA THR A 330 -3.62 22.87 5.67
C THR A 330 -4.36 22.14 6.80
N LEU A 331 -5.70 22.16 6.78
CA LEU A 331 -6.53 21.31 7.64
C LEU A 331 -6.47 19.87 7.11
N GLY A 332 -6.15 18.91 7.97
CA GLY A 332 -5.90 17.53 7.55
C GLY A 332 -5.66 16.56 8.71
N ALA A 333 -5.36 15.32 8.35
CA ALA A 333 -4.94 14.27 9.26
C ALA A 333 -3.79 13.43 8.68
N VAL A 334 -3.00 12.79 9.54
CA VAL A 334 -1.94 11.84 9.19
C VAL A 334 -2.23 10.51 9.90
N VAL A 335 -2.41 9.44 9.15
CA VAL A 335 -2.80 8.10 9.63
C VAL A 335 -1.66 7.11 9.41
N CYS A 336 -1.22 6.46 10.47
CA CYS A 336 -0.17 5.42 10.47
C CYS A 336 -0.80 4.13 11.02
N PRO A 337 -1.61 3.40 10.23
CA PRO A 337 -2.60 2.46 10.76
C PRO A 337 -1.98 1.22 11.43
N LEU A 338 -0.70 0.92 11.20
CA LEU A 338 0.00 -0.24 11.76
C LEU A 338 1.19 0.16 12.64
N ALA A 339 1.30 1.43 13.06
CA ALA A 339 2.47 1.91 13.77
C ALA A 339 2.70 1.16 15.11
N GLU A 340 3.90 0.65 15.31
CA GLU A 340 4.30 -0.13 16.49
C GLU A 340 4.27 0.72 17.75
N ASP A 341 3.60 0.24 18.81
CA ASP A 341 3.52 0.97 20.07
C ASP A 341 4.84 0.89 20.89
N PRO A 342 5.34 2.00 21.48
CA PRO A 342 6.61 1.99 22.22
C PRO A 342 6.63 1.14 23.49
N GLU A 343 5.47 1.00 24.17
CA GLU A 343 5.34 0.23 25.41
C GLU A 343 4.86 -1.20 25.13
N GLY A 344 4.47 -1.48 23.88
CA GLY A 344 4.00 -2.80 23.44
C GLY A 344 2.53 -3.07 23.75
N GLU A 345 1.69 -2.04 23.94
CA GLU A 345 0.24 -2.28 24.09
C GLU A 345 -0.35 -2.79 22.76
N GLU A 346 -0.76 -4.06 22.74
CA GLU A 346 -1.47 -4.63 21.59
C GLU A 346 -2.87 -4.01 21.43
N VAL A 347 -3.24 -3.71 20.18
CA VAL A 347 -4.59 -3.22 19.84
C VAL A 347 -5.61 -4.35 20.10
N PRO A 348 -6.63 -4.17 20.96
CA PRO A 348 -7.53 -5.26 21.35
C PRO A 348 -8.26 -5.90 20.17
N VAL A 349 -8.15 -7.22 20.03
CA VAL A 349 -8.79 -8.00 18.97
C VAL A 349 -10.14 -8.55 19.43
N ILE A 350 -11.19 -8.22 18.67
CA ILE A 350 -12.59 -8.45 19.01
C ILE A 350 -13.20 -9.46 18.04
N ASN A 351 -13.65 -10.60 18.55
CA ASN A 351 -14.32 -11.63 17.75
C ASN A 351 -15.84 -11.56 17.90
N TYR A 352 -16.50 -10.82 16.99
CA TYR A 352 -17.96 -10.74 16.86
C TYR A 352 -18.48 -11.45 15.61
N ILE A 353 -17.92 -12.62 15.26
CA ILE A 353 -18.38 -13.42 14.11
C ILE A 353 -19.86 -13.84 14.26
N SER A 354 -20.32 -14.16 15.48
CA SER A 354 -21.71 -14.52 15.77
C SER A 354 -22.65 -13.30 15.89
N THR A 355 -22.27 -12.30 16.69
CA THR A 355 -23.06 -11.08 16.95
C THR A 355 -23.16 -10.16 15.72
N GLY A 356 -22.20 -10.25 14.80
CA GLY A 356 -22.04 -9.34 13.66
C GLY A 356 -21.37 -8.02 14.07
N ILE A 357 -20.55 -7.46 13.17
CA ILE A 357 -19.83 -6.22 13.44
C ILE A 357 -20.78 -5.02 13.38
N ILE A 358 -20.97 -4.36 14.52
CA ILE A 358 -21.90 -3.25 14.71
C ILE A 358 -21.45 -2.01 13.93
N ARG A 359 -22.26 -1.61 12.93
CA ARG A 359 -22.00 -0.46 12.05
C ARG A 359 -23.26 0.38 11.84
N CYS A 360 -23.09 1.67 11.63
CA CYS A 360 -24.19 2.59 11.34
C CYS A 360 -24.77 2.33 9.93
N ARG A 361 -26.09 2.17 9.83
CA ARG A 361 -26.80 1.79 8.60
C ARG A 361 -26.82 2.84 7.47
N ARG A 362 -26.13 3.98 7.65
CA ARG A 362 -26.03 5.07 6.65
C ARG A 362 -24.59 5.39 6.23
N CYS A 363 -23.69 5.63 7.19
CA CYS A 363 -22.28 5.94 6.87
C CYS A 363 -21.34 4.73 6.97
N HIS A 364 -21.84 3.57 7.41
CA HIS A 364 -21.07 2.35 7.67
C HIS A 364 -19.87 2.57 8.61
N ALA A 365 -19.90 3.62 9.44
CA ALA A 365 -18.96 3.79 10.54
C ALA A 365 -19.19 2.70 11.58
N TYR A 366 -18.10 2.19 12.13
CA TYR A 366 -18.08 1.17 13.18
C TYR A 366 -18.48 1.78 14.51
N VAL A 367 -19.09 0.97 15.38
CA VAL A 367 -19.29 1.34 16.78
C VAL A 367 -17.92 1.71 17.41
N ASN A 368 -17.93 2.69 18.29
CA ASN A 368 -16.74 3.33 18.86
C ASN A 368 -17.12 4.02 20.18
N PRO A 369 -16.17 4.44 21.04
CA PRO A 369 -16.46 5.00 22.36
C PRO A 369 -17.37 6.23 22.40
N TYR A 370 -17.48 6.97 21.29
CA TYR A 370 -18.24 8.23 21.21
C TYR A 370 -19.71 8.05 20.79
N VAL A 371 -20.20 6.83 20.59
CA VAL A 371 -21.63 6.58 20.29
C VAL A 371 -22.50 6.81 21.54
N THR A 372 -23.72 7.30 21.36
CA THR A 372 -24.67 7.48 22.47
C THR A 372 -25.73 6.40 22.45
N PHE A 373 -25.78 5.54 23.46
CA PHE A 373 -26.90 4.60 23.64
C PHE A 373 -28.13 5.32 24.23
N THR A 374 -29.32 4.82 23.87
CA THR A 374 -30.63 5.45 24.13
C THR A 374 -31.71 4.36 24.17
N ASP A 375 -32.95 4.72 24.49
CA ASP A 375 -34.11 3.79 24.46
C ASP A 375 -33.87 2.55 25.34
N ALA A 376 -33.47 2.77 26.59
CA ALA A 376 -33.02 1.75 27.56
C ALA A 376 -31.90 0.80 27.05
N GLY A 377 -31.15 1.21 26.02
CA GLY A 377 -30.08 0.42 25.40
C GLY A 377 -30.48 -0.21 24.05
N ARG A 378 -31.74 -0.08 23.63
CA ARG A 378 -32.27 -0.67 22.39
C ARG A 378 -31.85 0.07 21.13
N LYS A 379 -31.34 1.30 21.25
CA LYS A 379 -30.93 2.14 20.11
C LYS A 379 -29.64 2.90 20.40
N TRP A 380 -28.83 3.13 19.37
CA TRP A 380 -27.59 3.90 19.44
C TRP A 380 -27.49 4.99 18.36
N ARG A 381 -27.08 6.18 18.77
CA ARG A 381 -26.79 7.31 17.89
C ARG A 381 -25.34 7.25 17.45
N CYS A 382 -25.13 7.20 16.13
CA CYS A 382 -23.82 7.26 15.53
C CYS A 382 -23.25 8.69 15.65
N ASN A 383 -22.07 8.84 16.25
CA ASN A 383 -21.33 10.10 16.38
C ASN A 383 -20.99 10.74 15.02
N ILE A 384 -20.55 9.94 14.04
CA ILE A 384 -20.13 10.40 12.71
C ILE A 384 -21.27 11.09 11.94
N CYS A 385 -22.49 10.52 11.90
CA CYS A 385 -23.58 11.07 11.08
C CYS A 385 -24.89 11.37 11.84
N ALA A 386 -24.89 11.36 13.17
CA ALA A 386 -26.03 11.58 14.07
C ALA A 386 -27.26 10.66 13.88
N LEU A 387 -27.22 9.67 12.98
CA LEU A 387 -28.33 8.74 12.74
C LEU A 387 -28.53 7.81 13.95
N LEU A 388 -29.81 7.58 14.28
CA LEU A 388 -30.24 6.58 15.25
C LEU A 388 -30.37 5.20 14.56
N ASN A 389 -29.74 4.21 15.15
CA ASN A 389 -29.72 2.82 14.70
C ASN A 389 -30.24 1.93 15.83
N ASP A 390 -30.83 0.81 15.50
CA ASP A 390 -31.29 -0.19 16.47
C ASP A 390 -30.10 -1.07 16.91
N VAL A 391 -30.16 -1.60 18.14
CA VAL A 391 -29.16 -2.50 18.72
C VAL A 391 -29.57 -3.95 18.47
N PRO A 392 -28.72 -4.80 17.85
CA PRO A 392 -28.99 -6.23 17.70
C PRO A 392 -29.17 -6.94 19.06
N GLY A 393 -30.00 -7.99 19.09
CA GLY A 393 -30.32 -8.72 20.33
C GLY A 393 -29.09 -9.22 21.09
N ASP A 394 -28.15 -9.85 20.39
CA ASP A 394 -26.91 -10.40 20.97
C ASP A 394 -25.88 -9.32 21.36
N TYR A 395 -26.15 -8.06 21.02
CA TYR A 395 -25.38 -6.88 21.42
C TYR A 395 -26.15 -5.97 22.40
N PHE A 396 -27.35 -6.37 22.83
CA PHE A 396 -28.17 -5.59 23.75
C PHE A 396 -27.65 -5.68 25.20
N ALA A 397 -27.59 -4.53 25.86
CA ALA A 397 -27.45 -4.43 27.30
C ALA A 397 -28.29 -3.24 27.79
N ASN A 398 -28.82 -3.34 29.02
CA ASN A 398 -29.55 -2.25 29.64
C ASN A 398 -28.63 -1.04 29.89
N LEU A 399 -29.24 0.14 30.02
CA LEU A 399 -28.56 1.31 30.58
C LEU A 399 -28.76 1.39 32.09
N ASP A 400 -27.76 1.92 32.79
CA ASP A 400 -27.83 2.29 34.19
C ASP A 400 -28.56 3.63 34.39
N ALA A 401 -28.63 4.10 35.65
CA ALA A 401 -29.25 5.39 35.99
C ALA A 401 -28.47 6.62 35.47
N THR A 402 -27.24 6.45 34.95
CA THR A 402 -26.42 7.50 34.32
C THR A 402 -26.52 7.51 32.79
N GLY A 403 -27.21 6.53 32.19
CA GLY A 403 -27.31 6.35 30.74
C GLY A 403 -26.13 5.58 30.14
N ARG A 404 -25.23 5.03 30.95
CA ARG A 404 -24.14 4.14 30.50
C ARG A 404 -24.64 2.70 30.37
N ARG A 405 -24.04 1.91 29.47
CA ARG A 405 -24.34 0.47 29.36
C ARG A 405 -23.79 -0.28 30.58
N ILE A 406 -24.57 -1.23 31.11
CA ILE A 406 -24.13 -2.08 32.23
C ILE A 406 -22.97 -3.03 31.89
N ASP A 407 -22.70 -3.26 30.60
CA ASP A 407 -21.59 -4.10 30.11
C ASP A 407 -20.43 -3.26 29.53
N LEU A 408 -20.44 -1.92 29.69
CA LEU A 408 -19.47 -1.02 29.07
C LEU A 408 -18.02 -1.43 29.34
N ASP A 409 -17.71 -1.81 30.58
CA ASP A 409 -16.36 -2.18 31.02
C ASP A 409 -15.85 -3.50 30.41
N GLN A 410 -16.73 -4.25 29.73
CA GLN A 410 -16.43 -5.51 29.02
C GLN A 410 -16.35 -5.33 27.49
N ARG A 411 -16.49 -4.10 26.99
CA ARG A 411 -16.60 -3.77 25.55
C ARG A 411 -15.44 -2.88 25.10
N PRO A 412 -14.28 -3.44 24.70
CA PRO A 412 -13.14 -2.63 24.28
C PRO A 412 -13.45 -1.66 23.13
N GLU A 413 -14.37 -1.99 22.21
CA GLU A 413 -14.86 -1.09 21.16
C GLU A 413 -15.68 0.11 21.66
N LEU A 414 -16.06 0.12 22.93
CA LEU A 414 -16.72 1.24 23.61
C LEU A 414 -15.80 1.97 24.61
N LEU A 415 -14.56 1.49 24.79
CA LEU A 415 -13.57 2.06 25.72
C LEU A 415 -12.27 2.53 25.06
N LYS A 416 -11.82 1.87 23.99
CA LYS A 416 -10.54 2.13 23.32
C LYS A 416 -10.77 2.81 21.99
N GLY A 417 -10.01 3.87 21.71
CA GLY A 417 -10.06 4.56 20.41
C GLY A 417 -9.44 3.76 19.26
N SER A 418 -8.57 2.78 19.57
CA SER A 418 -8.03 1.79 18.64
C SER A 418 -8.54 0.39 19.00
N VAL A 419 -9.14 -0.34 18.04
CA VAL A 419 -9.52 -1.76 18.18
C VAL A 419 -9.36 -2.51 16.86
N GLU A 420 -9.23 -3.83 16.91
CA GLU A 420 -9.35 -4.72 15.75
C GLU A 420 -10.63 -5.57 15.84
N PHE A 421 -11.31 -5.78 14.73
CA PHE A 421 -12.35 -6.82 14.62
C PHE A 421 -11.88 -7.97 13.74
N VAL A 422 -12.13 -9.22 14.16
CA VAL A 422 -12.05 -10.38 13.27
C VAL A 422 -13.21 -10.28 12.28
N ALA A 423 -12.90 -10.22 10.98
CA ALA A 423 -13.89 -9.98 9.93
C ALA A 423 -14.60 -11.28 9.55
N PRO A 424 -15.94 -11.34 9.53
CA PRO A 424 -16.66 -12.49 8.99
C PRO A 424 -16.49 -12.62 7.46
N THR A 425 -16.94 -13.74 6.91
CA THR A 425 -16.80 -14.11 5.50
C THR A 425 -17.29 -13.05 4.51
N ASP A 426 -18.26 -12.22 4.88
CA ASP A 426 -18.81 -11.13 4.07
C ASP A 426 -17.78 -10.04 3.69
N TYR A 427 -16.61 -10.05 4.32
CA TYR A 427 -15.47 -9.15 4.02
C TYR A 427 -14.35 -9.85 3.23
N MET A 428 -14.59 -11.08 2.74
CA MET A 428 -13.66 -11.93 2.02
C MET A 428 -14.19 -12.21 0.60
N ASN A 429 -13.48 -11.74 -0.44
CA ASN A 429 -13.80 -12.09 -1.84
C ASN A 429 -13.20 -13.44 -2.27
N ARG A 430 -12.25 -13.95 -1.47
CA ARG A 430 -11.52 -15.21 -1.60
C ARG A 430 -10.97 -15.60 -0.22
N PRO A 431 -10.48 -16.83 0.02
CA PRO A 431 -9.79 -17.18 1.25
C PRO A 431 -8.64 -16.21 1.56
N PRO A 432 -8.34 -15.88 2.83
CA PRO A 432 -7.30 -14.91 3.19
C PRO A 432 -5.93 -15.29 2.62
N MET A 433 -5.30 -14.34 1.91
CA MET A 433 -4.00 -14.55 1.26
C MET A 433 -2.91 -15.01 2.25
N PRO A 434 -2.13 -16.07 1.96
CA PRO A 434 -0.92 -16.37 2.72
C PRO A 434 0.13 -15.28 2.47
N PRO A 435 0.93 -14.90 3.48
CA PRO A 435 2.14 -14.11 3.26
C PRO A 435 3.00 -14.74 2.16
N LEU A 436 3.33 -13.94 1.16
CA LEU A 436 4.04 -14.39 -0.03
C LEU A 436 5.14 -13.38 -0.36
N TYR A 437 6.37 -13.88 -0.41
CA TYR A 437 7.57 -13.10 -0.68
C TYR A 437 8.17 -13.56 -2.00
N PHE A 438 8.12 -12.70 -3.02
CA PHE A 438 8.67 -12.99 -4.34
C PHE A 438 9.86 -12.08 -4.63
N PHE A 439 10.99 -12.67 -5.01
CA PHE A 439 12.25 -11.97 -5.19
C PHE A 439 12.60 -11.92 -6.67
N LEU A 440 12.78 -10.71 -7.21
CA LEU A 440 13.07 -10.45 -8.62
C LEU A 440 14.45 -9.78 -8.71
N ILE A 441 15.48 -10.55 -9.06
CA ILE A 441 16.88 -10.17 -8.87
C ILE A 441 17.60 -9.96 -10.20
N ASP A 442 18.10 -8.75 -10.44
CA ASP A 442 19.05 -8.42 -11.51
C ASP A 442 20.37 -9.17 -11.29
N VAL A 443 20.78 -9.95 -12.30
CA VAL A 443 22.02 -10.75 -12.32
C VAL A 443 22.96 -10.37 -13.47
N SER A 444 22.77 -9.16 -14.03
CA SER A 444 23.69 -8.56 -14.99
C SER A 444 25.06 -8.25 -14.36
N LEU A 445 26.08 -8.07 -15.22
CA LEU A 445 27.48 -7.79 -14.85
C LEU A 445 27.64 -6.63 -13.83
N PRO A 446 26.90 -5.51 -13.90
CA PRO A 446 26.93 -4.48 -12.85
C PRO A 446 26.38 -4.99 -11.50
N ALA A 447 25.27 -5.73 -11.50
CA ALA A 447 24.69 -6.30 -10.29
C ALA A 447 25.64 -7.29 -9.62
N VAL A 448 26.26 -8.19 -10.40
CA VAL A 448 27.30 -9.14 -9.94
C VAL A 448 28.50 -8.38 -9.35
N ARG A 449 29.11 -7.45 -10.12
CA ARG A 449 30.32 -6.71 -9.69
C ARG A 449 30.12 -5.84 -8.47
N SER A 450 28.90 -5.33 -8.22
CA SER A 450 28.60 -4.52 -7.04
C SER A 450 28.61 -5.32 -5.72
N GLY A 451 28.59 -6.65 -5.80
CA GLY A 451 28.44 -7.55 -4.65
C GLY A 451 27.03 -7.58 -4.05
N MET A 452 26.05 -6.89 -4.65
CA MET A 452 24.65 -6.83 -4.24
C MET A 452 24.06 -8.24 -4.01
N ILE A 453 24.23 -9.14 -4.99
CA ILE A 453 23.60 -10.47 -4.99
C ILE A 453 23.96 -11.24 -3.71
N GLY A 454 25.24 -11.26 -3.31
CA GLY A 454 25.68 -11.97 -2.10
C GLY A 454 25.11 -11.39 -0.80
N VAL A 455 25.02 -10.07 -0.69
CA VAL A 455 24.38 -9.43 0.48
C VAL A 455 22.88 -9.75 0.51
N VAL A 456 22.20 -9.68 -0.64
CA VAL A 456 20.76 -9.98 -0.76
C VAL A 456 20.48 -11.44 -0.40
N THR A 457 21.18 -12.42 -0.97
CA THR A 457 20.91 -13.83 -0.69
C THR A 457 21.24 -14.21 0.75
N GLN A 458 22.37 -13.75 1.29
CA GLN A 458 22.73 -14.00 2.69
C GLN A 458 21.71 -13.37 3.65
N THR A 459 21.19 -12.17 3.35
CA THR A 459 20.17 -11.53 4.17
C THR A 459 18.85 -12.30 4.13
N ILE A 460 18.36 -12.66 2.94
CA ILE A 460 17.14 -13.47 2.78
C ILE A 460 17.28 -14.80 3.53
N ARG A 461 18.42 -15.48 3.38
CA ARG A 461 18.74 -16.72 4.11
C ARG A 461 18.62 -16.52 5.63
N SER A 462 19.22 -15.45 6.18
CA SER A 462 19.14 -15.17 7.62
C SER A 462 17.73 -14.85 8.12
N CYS A 463 16.81 -14.41 7.26
CA CYS A 463 15.44 -14.06 7.63
C CYS A 463 14.45 -15.24 7.55
N LEU A 464 14.81 -16.40 6.98
CA LEU A 464 13.83 -17.45 6.62
C LEU A 464 13.00 -17.97 7.81
N ASP A 465 13.59 -18.04 9.01
CA ASP A 465 12.89 -18.44 10.25
C ASP A 465 12.06 -17.30 10.86
N GLU A 466 12.35 -16.05 10.53
CA GLU A 466 11.66 -14.85 11.04
C GLU A 466 10.54 -14.35 10.11
N LEU A 467 10.38 -14.93 8.90
CA LEU A 467 9.38 -14.48 7.93
C LEU A 467 7.93 -14.68 8.44
N PRO A 468 7.14 -13.60 8.61
CA PRO A 468 5.75 -13.69 9.04
C PRO A 468 4.90 -14.65 8.20
N GLY A 469 4.04 -15.43 8.86
CA GLY A 469 3.04 -16.30 8.21
C GLY A 469 3.24 -17.81 8.36
N PHE A 470 4.24 -18.26 9.10
CA PHE A 470 4.48 -19.69 9.36
C PHE A 470 3.21 -20.42 9.82
N PRO A 471 2.89 -21.64 9.31
CA PRO A 471 3.62 -22.42 8.30
C PRO A 471 3.11 -22.19 6.86
N ARG A 472 2.32 -21.14 6.59
CA ARG A 472 1.72 -20.90 5.26
C ARG A 472 2.57 -20.06 4.31
N THR A 473 3.67 -19.46 4.80
CA THR A 473 4.49 -18.51 4.03
C THR A 473 4.95 -19.09 2.69
N GLN A 474 4.61 -18.41 1.61
CA GLN A 474 4.99 -18.76 0.25
C GLN A 474 6.22 -17.99 -0.18
N ILE A 475 7.11 -18.63 -0.95
CA ILE A 475 8.33 -18.00 -1.47
C ILE A 475 8.55 -18.37 -2.94
N GLY A 476 9.13 -17.44 -3.71
CA GLY A 476 9.45 -17.63 -5.12
C GLY A 476 10.56 -16.69 -5.59
N PHE A 477 11.30 -17.09 -6.62
CA PHE A 477 12.42 -16.32 -7.17
C PHE A 477 12.38 -16.31 -8.70
N ILE A 478 12.71 -15.16 -9.29
CA ILE A 478 13.13 -15.02 -10.69
C ILE A 478 14.42 -14.19 -10.69
N THR A 479 15.39 -14.56 -11.52
CA THR A 479 16.52 -13.68 -11.83
C THR A 479 16.52 -13.30 -13.31
N TYR A 480 17.15 -12.19 -13.67
CA TYR A 480 17.14 -11.71 -15.04
C TYR A 480 18.38 -10.89 -15.41
N ASP A 481 18.76 -10.98 -16.68
CA ASP A 481 19.73 -10.13 -17.34
C ASP A 481 19.17 -9.69 -18.71
N SER A 482 19.71 -10.13 -19.86
CA SER A 482 18.98 -10.09 -21.13
C SER A 482 17.97 -11.23 -21.30
N THR A 483 17.96 -12.23 -20.40
CA THR A 483 16.97 -13.33 -20.40
C THR A 483 16.35 -13.50 -19.02
N ILE A 484 15.27 -14.28 -18.91
CA ILE A 484 14.53 -14.51 -17.68
C ILE A 484 14.80 -15.94 -17.15
N HIS A 485 15.26 -16.05 -15.91
CA HIS A 485 15.54 -17.33 -15.25
C HIS A 485 14.49 -17.61 -14.17
N PHE A 486 13.69 -18.66 -14.38
CA PHE A 486 12.72 -19.18 -13.42
C PHE A 486 13.33 -20.34 -12.62
N TYR A 487 12.91 -20.54 -11.36
CA TYR A 487 13.44 -21.59 -10.49
C TYR A 487 12.34 -22.48 -9.90
N ASN A 488 12.34 -23.77 -10.25
CA ASN A 488 11.56 -24.79 -9.54
C ASN A 488 12.32 -25.19 -8.27
N MET A 489 11.64 -25.13 -7.12
CA MET A 489 12.21 -25.40 -5.80
C MET A 489 11.38 -26.40 -4.98
N LYS A 490 10.57 -27.25 -5.64
CA LYS A 490 9.75 -28.27 -4.95
C LYS A 490 10.56 -29.05 -3.90
N SER A 491 9.95 -29.28 -2.74
CA SER A 491 10.51 -30.03 -1.61
C SER A 491 11.00 -31.46 -1.94
N SER A 492 10.57 -32.03 -3.06
CA SER A 492 11.06 -33.31 -3.61
C SER A 492 12.42 -33.22 -4.33
N LEU A 493 12.96 -32.02 -4.55
CA LEU A 493 14.24 -31.78 -5.21
C LEU A 493 15.38 -31.70 -4.18
N ALA A 494 16.58 -32.14 -4.56
CA ALA A 494 17.80 -31.90 -3.77
C ALA A 494 18.50 -30.58 -4.12
N GLN A 495 18.21 -30.00 -5.28
CA GLN A 495 18.77 -28.75 -5.81
C GLN A 495 17.70 -28.03 -6.66
N PRO A 496 17.71 -26.70 -6.73
CA PRO A 496 16.79 -25.94 -7.58
C PRO A 496 17.01 -26.25 -9.08
N GLN A 497 15.95 -26.24 -9.87
CA GLN A 497 16.03 -26.38 -11.33
C GLN A 497 15.78 -25.03 -12.00
N MET A 498 16.78 -24.52 -12.73
CA MET A 498 16.69 -23.28 -13.50
C MET A 498 16.05 -23.55 -14.87
N MET A 499 15.14 -22.68 -15.30
CA MET A 499 14.54 -22.66 -16.64
C MET A 499 14.74 -21.28 -17.26
N VAL A 500 15.36 -21.21 -18.44
CA VAL A 500 15.70 -19.96 -19.13
C VAL A 500 14.66 -19.66 -20.21
N VAL A 501 14.08 -18.46 -20.19
CA VAL A 501 13.21 -17.92 -21.24
C VAL A 501 13.90 -16.70 -21.86
N SER A 502 14.23 -16.81 -23.15
CA SER A 502 14.92 -15.78 -23.93
C SER A 502 14.02 -14.99 -24.88
N ASP A 503 12.77 -15.43 -25.07
CA ASP A 503 11.74 -14.60 -25.71
C ASP A 503 11.23 -13.57 -24.69
N LEU A 504 11.30 -12.30 -25.05
CA LEU A 504 10.91 -11.17 -24.20
C LEU A 504 9.62 -10.48 -24.67
N ASP A 505 9.14 -10.83 -25.87
CA ASP A 505 7.96 -10.23 -26.48
C ASP A 505 6.70 -11.03 -26.10
N ASP A 506 6.74 -12.36 -26.19
CA ASP A 506 5.69 -13.27 -25.72
C ASP A 506 6.10 -14.02 -24.43
N MET A 507 6.16 -13.26 -23.32
CA MET A 507 6.49 -13.81 -22.00
C MET A 507 5.45 -14.84 -21.53
N PHE A 508 5.90 -16.07 -21.30
CA PHE A 508 5.13 -17.14 -20.67
C PHE A 508 5.78 -17.64 -19.36
N VAL A 509 5.04 -18.47 -18.61
CA VAL A 509 5.51 -19.12 -17.37
C VAL A 509 5.76 -20.61 -17.67
N PRO A 510 6.99 -21.14 -17.50
CA PRO A 510 7.34 -22.48 -17.95
C PRO A 510 6.74 -23.61 -17.09
N LEU A 511 6.51 -23.37 -15.79
CA LEU A 511 5.82 -24.29 -14.88
C LEU A 511 4.85 -23.49 -13.99
N PRO A 512 3.53 -23.48 -14.25
CA PRO A 512 2.58 -22.66 -13.50
C PRO A 512 2.54 -22.91 -11.99
N ASP A 513 2.62 -24.18 -11.57
CA ASP A 513 2.37 -24.60 -10.19
C ASP A 513 3.64 -24.76 -9.32
N ASP A 514 4.84 -24.67 -9.92
CA ASP A 514 6.10 -25.11 -9.29
C ASP A 514 7.04 -23.95 -8.87
N LEU A 515 6.66 -22.71 -9.17
CA LEU A 515 7.49 -21.50 -9.00
C LEU A 515 7.16 -20.70 -7.74
N LEU A 516 6.10 -21.08 -7.05
CA LEU A 516 5.73 -20.62 -5.71
C LEU A 516 5.68 -21.86 -4.81
N VAL A 517 6.45 -21.86 -3.74
CA VAL A 517 6.53 -23.00 -2.83
C VAL A 517 6.27 -22.59 -1.39
N ASN A 518 5.70 -23.50 -0.61
CA ASN A 518 5.65 -23.33 0.84
C ASN A 518 7.08 -23.38 1.41
N LEU A 519 7.49 -22.32 2.09
CA LEU A 519 8.81 -22.19 2.68
C LEU A 519 9.09 -23.28 3.74
N SER A 520 8.07 -23.66 4.52
CA SER A 520 8.23 -24.69 5.56
C SER A 520 8.46 -26.10 4.98
N GLU A 521 7.97 -26.36 3.77
CA GLU A 521 8.14 -27.64 3.08
C GLU A 521 9.42 -27.66 2.23
N SER A 522 9.75 -26.56 1.57
CA SER A 522 10.84 -26.47 0.58
C SER A 522 12.13 -25.83 1.13
N ARG A 523 12.20 -25.62 2.45
CA ARG A 523 13.28 -24.94 3.19
C ARG A 523 14.69 -25.26 2.68
N ASN A 524 15.02 -26.54 2.60
CA ASN A 524 16.38 -27.00 2.24
C ASN A 524 16.76 -26.62 0.79
N VAL A 525 15.79 -26.61 -0.12
CA VAL A 525 16.01 -26.27 -1.55
C VAL A 525 16.17 -24.77 -1.71
N VAL A 526 15.37 -23.98 -0.99
CA VAL A 526 15.47 -22.51 -0.92
C VAL A 526 16.82 -22.08 -0.34
N GLU A 527 17.28 -22.72 0.74
CA GLU A 527 18.61 -22.48 1.30
C GLU A 527 19.74 -22.82 0.32
N THR A 528 19.68 -24.01 -0.29
CA THR A 528 20.66 -24.45 -1.30
C THR A 528 20.71 -23.50 -2.50
N PHE A 529 19.56 -22.94 -2.91
CA PHE A 529 19.49 -21.92 -3.95
C PHE A 529 20.17 -20.60 -3.54
N LEU A 530 19.87 -20.08 -2.34
CA LEU A 530 20.42 -18.82 -1.86
C LEU A 530 21.94 -18.86 -1.68
N ASP A 531 22.50 -20.00 -1.25
CA ASP A 531 23.94 -20.21 -1.13
C ASP A 531 24.64 -20.25 -2.48
N SER A 532 24.00 -20.88 -3.48
CA SER A 532 24.61 -21.10 -4.79
C SER A 532 24.42 -19.94 -5.78
N LEU A 533 23.33 -19.16 -5.68
CA LEU A 533 22.99 -18.09 -6.62
C LEU A 533 24.14 -17.09 -6.92
N PRO A 534 24.94 -16.60 -5.94
CA PRO A 534 26.06 -15.70 -6.25
C PRO A 534 27.13 -16.36 -7.15
N SER A 535 27.35 -17.67 -7.00
CA SER A 535 28.32 -18.42 -7.81
C SER A 535 27.80 -18.73 -9.22
N MET A 536 26.48 -18.91 -9.40
CA MET A 536 25.88 -19.17 -10.72
C MET A 536 26.15 -18.06 -11.75
N PHE A 537 26.29 -16.82 -11.29
CA PHE A 537 26.44 -15.63 -12.15
C PHE A 537 27.78 -14.90 -11.96
N GLN A 538 28.74 -15.47 -11.22
CA GLN A 538 30.04 -14.83 -10.93
C GLN A 538 30.79 -14.38 -12.19
N ASP A 539 30.68 -15.17 -13.27
CA ASP A 539 31.33 -14.97 -14.56
C ASP A 539 30.40 -14.36 -15.62
N ASN A 540 29.20 -13.88 -15.24
CA ASN A 540 28.23 -13.32 -16.19
C ASN A 540 28.74 -11.98 -16.76
N VAL A 541 28.91 -11.91 -18.08
CA VAL A 541 29.37 -10.73 -18.83
C VAL A 541 28.25 -9.84 -19.37
N ASN A 542 26.98 -10.22 -19.16
CA ASN A 542 25.83 -9.54 -19.72
C ASN A 542 25.61 -8.13 -19.13
N VAL A 543 25.47 -7.10 -19.97
CA VAL A 543 25.31 -5.70 -19.53
C VAL A 543 23.89 -5.14 -19.71
N GLU A 544 22.97 -5.97 -20.23
CA GLU A 544 21.59 -5.58 -20.54
C GLU A 544 20.62 -5.97 -19.41
N SER A 545 19.43 -5.36 -19.39
CA SER A 545 18.39 -5.65 -18.41
C SER A 545 16.99 -5.69 -19.03
N ALA A 546 16.39 -6.88 -19.04
CA ALA A 546 15.04 -7.21 -19.46
C ALA A 546 13.99 -6.99 -18.34
N PHE A 547 14.14 -5.90 -17.57
CA PHE A 547 13.34 -5.59 -16.38
C PHE A 547 11.82 -5.67 -16.61
N GLY A 548 11.29 -5.09 -17.69
CA GLY A 548 9.84 -5.07 -17.94
C GLY A 548 9.27 -6.46 -18.24
N PRO A 549 9.89 -7.26 -19.13
CA PRO A 549 9.62 -8.70 -19.26
C PRO A 549 9.73 -9.46 -17.92
N ALA A 550 10.74 -9.18 -17.10
CA ALA A 550 10.92 -9.82 -15.79
C ALA A 550 9.79 -9.49 -14.80
N VAL A 551 9.31 -8.24 -14.78
CA VAL A 551 8.16 -7.80 -13.98
C VAL A 551 6.84 -8.39 -14.49
N LYS A 552 6.67 -8.55 -15.81
CA LYS A 552 5.56 -9.34 -16.38
C LYS A 552 5.61 -10.79 -15.89
N ALA A 553 6.78 -11.44 -15.95
CA ALA A 553 6.96 -12.82 -15.53
C ALA A 553 6.59 -13.05 -14.06
N ALA A 554 7.12 -12.20 -13.16
CA ALA A 554 6.78 -12.21 -11.74
C ALA A 554 5.27 -11.99 -11.50
N PHE A 555 4.66 -11.04 -12.21
CA PHE A 555 3.21 -10.81 -12.14
C PHE A 555 2.40 -12.04 -12.56
N MET A 556 2.76 -12.72 -13.65
CA MET A 556 2.03 -13.91 -14.12
C MET A 556 2.05 -15.02 -13.05
N VAL A 557 3.23 -15.30 -12.47
CA VAL A 557 3.40 -16.26 -11.38
C VAL A 557 2.61 -15.86 -10.13
N MET A 558 2.73 -14.61 -9.69
CA MET A 558 2.07 -14.13 -8.47
C MET A 558 0.55 -13.94 -8.62
N SER A 559 0.01 -13.81 -9.84
CA SER A 559 -1.35 -13.32 -10.11
C SER A 559 -2.49 -14.06 -9.38
N GLN A 560 -2.33 -15.35 -9.09
CA GLN A 560 -3.34 -16.16 -8.39
C GLN A 560 -3.36 -15.89 -6.88
N LEU A 561 -2.19 -15.66 -6.28
CA LEU A 561 -2.05 -15.50 -4.83
C LEU A 561 -1.96 -14.02 -4.42
N GLY A 562 -1.24 -13.17 -5.14
CA GLY A 562 -0.87 -11.81 -4.71
C GLY A 562 0.46 -11.81 -3.95
N GLY A 563 0.68 -10.85 -3.06
CA GLY A 563 1.81 -10.86 -2.13
C GLY A 563 2.73 -9.63 -2.20
N LYS A 564 4.00 -9.82 -1.85
CA LYS A 564 5.05 -8.79 -1.81
C LYS A 564 6.15 -9.16 -2.80
N LEU A 565 6.33 -8.31 -3.81
CA LEU A 565 7.37 -8.41 -4.83
C LEU A 565 8.54 -7.50 -4.43
N LEU A 566 9.69 -8.08 -4.12
CA LEU A 566 10.93 -7.37 -3.82
C LEU A 566 11.83 -7.42 -5.06
N ILE A 567 11.99 -6.28 -5.72
CA ILE A 567 12.80 -6.14 -6.93
C ILE A 567 14.16 -5.56 -6.57
N PHE A 568 15.24 -6.17 -7.06
CA PHE A 568 16.62 -5.71 -6.88
C PHE A 568 17.19 -5.41 -8.26
N GLN A 569 17.41 -4.11 -8.56
CA GLN A 569 17.81 -3.62 -9.88
C GLN A 569 19.09 -2.79 -9.78
N ASN A 570 20.09 -3.07 -10.61
CA ASN A 570 21.32 -2.30 -10.70
C ASN A 570 21.42 -1.59 -12.06
N THR A 571 21.17 -2.32 -13.15
CA THR A 571 21.28 -1.83 -14.53
C THR A 571 20.06 -0.98 -14.92
N LEU A 572 20.18 -0.09 -15.92
CA LEU A 572 19.01 0.61 -16.46
C LEU A 572 18.19 -0.36 -17.34
N PRO A 573 16.85 -0.45 -17.21
CA PRO A 573 16.00 -1.25 -18.11
C PRO A 573 16.28 -0.93 -19.59
N SER A 574 16.79 -1.89 -20.35
CA SER A 574 17.27 -1.67 -21.72
C SER A 574 16.56 -2.53 -22.77
N LEU A 575 16.07 -3.72 -22.39
CA LEU A 575 15.46 -4.69 -23.31
C LEU A 575 13.96 -4.91 -23.06
N GLY A 576 13.27 -5.27 -24.14
CA GLY A 576 11.85 -5.59 -24.15
C GLY A 576 10.92 -4.41 -23.84
N VAL A 577 9.69 -4.75 -23.41
CA VAL A 577 8.70 -3.77 -22.95
C VAL A 577 9.22 -2.97 -21.75
N GLY A 578 8.88 -1.68 -21.66
CA GLY A 578 9.26 -0.86 -20.51
C GLY A 578 10.73 -0.45 -20.45
N ARG A 579 11.55 -0.77 -21.46
CA ARG A 579 12.90 -0.20 -21.61
C ARG A 579 12.89 1.34 -21.50
N LEU A 580 13.94 1.87 -20.92
CA LEU A 580 14.13 3.28 -20.59
C LEU A 580 15.33 3.86 -21.34
N LYS A 581 15.47 5.18 -21.32
CA LYS A 581 16.63 5.89 -21.88
C LYS A 581 17.25 6.84 -20.86
N LEU A 582 18.51 7.20 -21.09
CA LEU A 582 19.14 8.31 -20.39
C LEU A 582 18.34 9.60 -20.69
N ARG A 583 17.91 10.28 -19.63
CA ARG A 583 17.09 11.50 -19.68
C ARG A 583 17.31 12.34 -18.42
N GLY A 584 17.21 13.66 -18.54
CA GLY A 584 17.47 14.61 -17.44
C GLY A 584 18.77 15.41 -17.57
N ASP A 585 19.60 15.11 -18.58
CA ASP A 585 20.84 15.83 -18.88
C ASP A 585 20.63 17.23 -19.51
N ASP A 586 19.39 17.57 -19.91
CA ASP A 586 19.08 18.92 -20.39
C ASP A 586 19.00 19.92 -19.22
N LEU A 587 20.15 20.53 -18.93
CA LEU A 587 20.30 21.60 -17.93
C LEU A 587 19.33 22.78 -18.14
N ARG A 588 18.74 22.94 -19.34
CA ARG A 588 17.76 23.99 -19.65
C ARG A 588 16.35 23.70 -19.12
N ALA A 589 16.08 22.47 -18.66
CA ALA A 589 14.80 22.11 -18.06
C ALA A 589 14.68 22.57 -16.60
N TYR A 590 15.80 22.65 -15.88
CA TYR A 590 15.86 23.01 -14.46
C TYR A 590 15.50 24.49 -14.25
N GLY A 591 14.77 24.79 -13.18
CA GLY A 591 14.27 26.14 -12.90
C GLY A 591 13.20 26.63 -13.89
N THR A 592 12.61 25.75 -14.69
CA THR A 592 11.51 26.07 -15.61
C THR A 592 10.27 25.23 -15.30
N ASP A 593 9.10 25.65 -15.79
CA ASP A 593 7.85 24.89 -15.69
C ASP A 593 7.95 23.46 -16.23
N LYS A 594 8.95 23.17 -17.08
CA LYS A 594 9.19 21.84 -17.66
C LYS A 594 9.97 20.89 -16.76
N GLU A 595 10.57 21.36 -15.67
CA GLU A 595 11.37 20.53 -14.76
C GLU A 595 10.55 19.35 -14.18
N HIS A 596 9.25 19.56 -13.94
CA HIS A 596 8.36 18.51 -13.43
C HIS A 596 8.26 17.29 -14.36
N LEU A 597 8.51 17.45 -15.67
CA LEU A 597 8.50 16.35 -16.65
C LEU A 597 9.60 15.32 -16.38
N LEU A 598 10.72 15.74 -15.78
CA LEU A 598 11.80 14.85 -15.35
C LEU A 598 11.40 13.95 -14.17
N ARG A 599 10.34 14.33 -13.43
CA ARG A 599 9.76 13.58 -12.30
C ARG A 599 8.61 12.66 -12.72
N LEU A 600 8.24 12.64 -14.01
CA LEU A 600 7.21 11.74 -14.56
C LEU A 600 7.85 10.45 -15.11
N PRO A 601 7.20 9.28 -14.97
CA PRO A 601 7.68 8.02 -15.58
C PRO A 601 7.64 8.08 -17.11
N GLU A 602 8.57 7.38 -17.77
CA GLU A 602 8.59 7.22 -19.22
C GLU A 602 7.53 6.18 -19.68
N GLY A 603 6.76 6.55 -20.71
CA GLY A 603 5.74 5.68 -21.30
C GLY A 603 4.52 5.37 -20.41
N SER A 604 3.69 4.43 -20.87
CA SER A 604 2.50 3.96 -20.15
C SER A 604 2.75 2.72 -19.28
N PHE A 605 3.77 1.92 -19.62
CA PHE A 605 4.02 0.58 -19.05
C PHE A 605 4.02 0.59 -17.52
N TYR A 606 4.84 1.42 -16.88
CA TYR A 606 4.97 1.45 -15.42
C TYR A 606 3.65 1.78 -14.71
N LYS A 607 2.80 2.64 -15.29
CA LYS A 607 1.47 2.97 -14.73
C LYS A 607 0.46 1.85 -14.94
N GLN A 608 0.46 1.22 -16.10
CA GLN A 608 -0.41 0.07 -16.42
C GLN A 608 -0.05 -1.14 -15.55
N MET A 609 1.23 -1.50 -15.51
CA MET A 609 1.77 -2.58 -14.68
C MET A 609 1.43 -2.39 -13.21
N ALA A 610 1.60 -1.19 -12.65
CA ALA A 610 1.24 -0.91 -11.26
C ALA A 610 -0.28 -1.01 -10.98
N ALA A 611 -1.13 -0.73 -11.97
CA ALA A 611 -2.57 -0.93 -11.85
C ALA A 611 -2.94 -2.43 -11.84
N ASP A 612 -2.33 -3.24 -12.71
CA ASP A 612 -2.53 -4.69 -12.71
C ASP A 612 -1.98 -5.34 -11.43
N LEU A 613 -0.78 -5.01 -10.99
CA LEU A 613 -0.23 -5.44 -9.69
C LEU A 613 -1.20 -5.10 -8.53
N THR A 614 -1.74 -3.88 -8.51
CA THR A 614 -2.70 -3.44 -7.47
C THR A 614 -4.09 -4.07 -7.60
N LYS A 615 -4.48 -4.53 -8.79
CA LYS A 615 -5.69 -5.33 -9.03
C LYS A 615 -5.55 -6.72 -8.43
N TYR A 616 -4.41 -7.39 -8.64
CA TYR A 616 -4.13 -8.75 -8.17
C TYR A 616 -3.45 -8.83 -6.78
N GLN A 617 -3.49 -7.75 -6.00
CA GLN A 617 -2.99 -7.68 -4.61
C GLN A 617 -1.48 -7.95 -4.46
N ILE A 618 -0.69 -7.45 -5.41
CA ILE A 618 0.78 -7.48 -5.39
C ILE A 618 1.31 -6.11 -5.00
N GLY A 619 1.99 -6.01 -3.86
CA GLY A 619 2.75 -4.84 -3.40
C GLY A 619 4.20 -4.91 -3.91
N VAL A 620 4.78 -3.81 -4.39
CA VAL A 620 6.14 -3.79 -4.96
C VAL A 620 7.09 -2.90 -4.18
N ASN A 621 8.20 -3.48 -3.72
CA ASN A 621 9.37 -2.75 -3.24
C ASN A 621 10.48 -2.81 -4.29
N VAL A 622 11.14 -1.67 -4.52
CA VAL A 622 12.23 -1.54 -5.49
C VAL A 622 13.51 -1.13 -4.76
N TYR A 623 14.50 -2.01 -4.75
CA TYR A 623 15.85 -1.74 -4.29
C TYR A 623 16.71 -1.42 -5.53
N ALA A 624 17.23 -0.19 -5.61
CA ALA A 624 17.96 0.33 -6.78
C ALA A 624 19.41 0.70 -6.42
N PHE A 625 20.38 0.11 -7.12
CA PHE A 625 21.79 0.01 -6.67
C PHE A 625 22.83 0.68 -7.57
N SER A 626 22.38 1.36 -8.63
CA SER A 626 23.24 1.76 -9.75
C SER A 626 24.33 2.77 -9.37
N ASP A 627 25.48 2.67 -10.03
CA ASP A 627 26.49 3.74 -10.11
C ASP A 627 26.12 4.81 -11.17
N LYS A 628 25.04 4.57 -11.94
CA LYS A 628 24.61 5.38 -13.09
C LYS A 628 23.13 5.79 -12.97
N TYR A 629 22.67 6.57 -13.94
CA TYR A 629 21.26 6.93 -14.05
C TYR A 629 20.35 5.70 -14.22
N THR A 630 19.40 5.52 -13.30
CA THR A 630 18.49 4.35 -13.23
C THR A 630 17.01 4.70 -13.46
N ASP A 631 16.69 5.98 -13.70
CA ASP A 631 15.31 6.50 -13.82
C ASP A 631 14.35 6.04 -12.69
N ILE A 632 14.63 6.54 -11.48
CA ILE A 632 13.81 6.27 -10.30
C ILE A 632 12.36 6.80 -10.44
N ALA A 633 12.09 7.76 -11.34
CA ALA A 633 10.73 8.23 -11.60
C ALA A 633 9.89 7.17 -12.33
N SER A 634 10.49 6.45 -13.28
CA SER A 634 9.88 5.28 -13.92
C SER A 634 9.76 4.10 -12.96
N LEU A 635 10.87 3.64 -12.38
CA LEU A 635 10.87 2.46 -11.49
C LEU A 635 9.97 2.65 -10.26
N GLY A 636 10.07 3.81 -9.60
CA GLY A 636 9.33 4.14 -8.39
C GLY A 636 7.81 4.27 -8.59
N THR A 637 7.33 4.35 -9.83
CA THR A 637 5.88 4.31 -10.13
C THR A 637 5.25 2.98 -9.70
N LEU A 638 5.98 1.85 -9.79
CA LEU A 638 5.50 0.55 -9.31
C LEU A 638 5.24 0.60 -7.80
N ALA A 639 6.24 1.03 -7.03
CA ALA A 639 6.15 1.14 -5.58
C ALA A 639 5.10 2.16 -5.11
N LYS A 640 5.03 3.33 -5.78
CA LYS A 640 4.10 4.42 -5.43
C LYS A 640 2.65 3.97 -5.47
N TYR A 641 2.23 3.25 -6.51
CA TYR A 641 0.81 2.87 -6.65
C TYR A 641 0.45 1.54 -5.99
N THR A 642 1.42 0.66 -5.72
CA THR A 642 1.17 -0.67 -5.10
C THR A 642 1.33 -0.69 -3.57
N GLY A 643 1.69 0.45 -2.94
CA GLY A 643 1.81 0.58 -1.48
C GLY A 643 3.21 0.38 -0.90
N GLY A 644 4.16 -0.05 -1.72
CA GLY A 644 5.52 -0.38 -1.30
C GLY A 644 6.46 0.83 -1.11
N GLN A 645 7.72 0.65 -1.46
CA GLN A 645 8.83 1.58 -1.20
C GLN A 645 9.89 1.54 -2.31
N VAL A 646 10.63 2.64 -2.46
CA VAL A 646 11.93 2.63 -3.17
C VAL A 646 13.04 2.78 -2.13
N TYR A 647 14.01 1.88 -2.16
CA TYR A 647 15.27 1.97 -1.43
C TYR A 647 16.38 2.24 -2.46
N TYR A 648 17.06 3.38 -2.35
CA TYR A 648 18.04 3.83 -3.35
C TYR A 648 19.44 3.90 -2.74
N TYR A 649 20.39 3.24 -3.40
CA TYR A 649 21.79 3.10 -3.01
C TYR A 649 22.67 3.56 -4.18
N PRO A 650 22.85 4.88 -4.38
CA PRO A 650 23.71 5.39 -5.43
C PRO A 650 25.15 4.89 -5.24
N ASN A 651 25.77 4.36 -6.29
CA ASN A 651 27.11 3.76 -6.25
C ASN A 651 27.21 2.68 -5.15
N PHE A 652 26.36 1.66 -5.22
CA PHE A 652 26.39 0.56 -4.25
C PHE A 652 27.71 -0.23 -4.32
N GLN A 653 28.29 -0.47 -3.15
CA GLN A 653 29.47 -1.30 -2.96
C GLN A 653 29.24 -2.14 -1.70
N SER A 654 29.26 -3.48 -1.81
CA SER A 654 28.94 -4.38 -0.70
C SER A 654 29.78 -4.13 0.57
N SER A 655 31.05 -3.75 0.41
CA SER A 655 31.99 -3.43 1.49
C SER A 655 31.67 -2.17 2.30
N ILE A 656 30.87 -1.24 1.75
CA ILE A 656 30.51 0.04 2.39
C ILE A 656 29.02 0.06 2.75
N HIS A 657 28.18 -0.36 1.80
CA HIS A 657 26.72 -0.22 1.84
C HIS A 657 25.99 -1.52 2.21
N GLY A 658 26.70 -2.67 2.25
CA GLY A 658 26.10 -3.98 2.51
C GLY A 658 25.38 -4.07 3.86
N GLU A 659 25.95 -3.52 4.93
CA GLU A 659 25.33 -3.56 6.26
C GLU A 659 24.10 -2.65 6.38
N LYS A 660 24.02 -1.57 5.57
CA LYS A 660 22.79 -0.76 5.45
C LYS A 660 21.70 -1.56 4.73
N LEU A 661 22.03 -2.15 3.59
CA LEU A 661 21.12 -3.01 2.82
C LEU A 661 20.61 -4.18 3.66
N ARG A 662 21.49 -4.82 4.45
CA ARG A 662 21.10 -5.91 5.37
C ARG A 662 20.03 -5.44 6.36
N HIS A 663 20.26 -4.33 7.06
CA HIS A 663 19.28 -3.81 8.03
C HIS A 663 17.94 -3.39 7.37
N GLU A 664 17.98 -2.69 6.25
CA GLU A 664 16.76 -2.23 5.56
C GLU A 664 15.96 -3.41 4.98
N LEU A 665 16.63 -4.45 4.47
CA LEU A 665 15.98 -5.65 3.96
C LEU A 665 15.47 -6.58 5.08
N VAL A 666 16.20 -6.74 6.19
CA VAL A 666 15.68 -7.45 7.38
C VAL A 666 14.39 -6.80 7.85
N ARG A 667 14.40 -5.48 8.08
CA ARG A 667 13.21 -4.72 8.51
C ARG A 667 12.04 -4.88 7.54
N ASP A 668 12.31 -4.84 6.24
CA ASP A 668 11.26 -4.99 5.22
C ASP A 668 10.69 -6.42 5.12
N LEU A 669 11.46 -7.45 5.51
CA LEU A 669 11.01 -8.84 5.49
C LEU A 669 10.21 -9.21 6.75
N THR A 670 10.62 -8.77 7.94
CA THR A 670 10.12 -9.29 9.22
C THR A 670 9.07 -8.43 9.93
N ARG A 671 8.91 -7.14 9.58
CA ARG A 671 7.96 -6.21 10.25
C ARG A 671 6.47 -6.54 10.06
N GLU A 672 5.60 -6.02 10.94
CA GLU A 672 4.14 -6.15 10.78
C GLU A 672 3.74 -5.66 9.39
N THR A 673 3.23 -6.58 8.58
CA THR A 673 2.74 -6.34 7.22
C THR A 673 1.30 -6.83 7.14
N ALA A 674 0.42 -5.95 6.71
CA ALA A 674 -0.95 -6.22 6.34
C ALA A 674 -1.06 -6.47 4.84
N TRP A 675 -1.83 -7.50 4.49
CA TRP A 675 -1.92 -8.06 3.15
C TRP A 675 -3.32 -7.83 2.55
N GLU A 676 -3.42 -7.61 1.23
CA GLU A 676 -4.69 -7.35 0.53
C GLU A 676 -5.52 -6.21 1.18
N ALA A 677 -4.86 -5.17 1.65
CA ALA A 677 -5.47 -4.19 2.51
C ALA A 677 -6.24 -3.12 1.72
N VAL A 678 -7.30 -2.59 2.33
CA VAL A 678 -8.00 -1.40 1.84
C VAL A 678 -8.31 -0.46 2.99
N MET A 679 -8.06 0.83 2.80
CA MET A 679 -8.30 1.86 3.83
C MET A 679 -9.41 2.83 3.41
N ARG A 680 -10.25 3.20 4.36
CA ARG A 680 -11.23 4.30 4.27
C ARG A 680 -11.09 5.21 5.48
N ILE A 681 -11.21 6.52 5.28
CA ILE A 681 -11.30 7.51 6.36
C ILE A 681 -12.68 8.15 6.32
N ARG A 682 -13.42 8.07 7.42
CA ARG A 682 -14.75 8.70 7.58
C ARG A 682 -14.61 9.94 8.45
N CYS A 683 -15.32 11.01 8.09
CA CYS A 683 -15.39 12.26 8.84
C CYS A 683 -16.82 12.52 9.33
N GLY A 684 -16.94 13.28 10.42
CA GLY A 684 -18.21 13.74 10.97
C GLY A 684 -18.96 14.70 10.04
N LYS A 685 -20.28 14.83 10.23
CA LYS A 685 -21.14 15.75 9.46
C LYS A 685 -20.51 17.14 9.33
N GLY A 686 -20.50 17.67 8.10
CA GLY A 686 -19.96 18.99 7.77
C GLY A 686 -18.47 19.00 7.44
N ILE A 687 -17.75 17.87 7.59
CA ILE A 687 -16.35 17.70 7.19
C ILE A 687 -16.23 16.56 6.18
N ARG A 688 -15.42 16.76 5.13
CA ARG A 688 -15.04 15.69 4.18
C ARG A 688 -13.53 15.60 3.99
N CYS A 689 -13.07 14.43 3.59
CA CYS A 689 -11.77 14.21 2.96
C CYS A 689 -11.80 14.74 1.52
N THR A 690 -10.82 15.55 1.10
CA THR A 690 -10.74 16.10 -0.27
C THR A 690 -9.63 15.50 -1.11
N SER A 691 -8.50 15.13 -0.50
CA SER A 691 -7.31 14.61 -1.20
C SER A 691 -6.52 13.72 -0.27
N TYR A 692 -5.96 12.64 -0.80
CA TYR A 692 -5.18 11.64 -0.06
C TYR A 692 -3.75 11.61 -0.60
N HIS A 693 -2.78 11.38 0.27
CA HIS A 693 -1.36 11.44 -0.07
C HIS A 693 -0.56 10.33 0.60
N GLY A 694 0.20 9.57 -0.18
CA GLY A 694 0.96 8.39 0.27
C GLY A 694 1.18 7.42 -0.90
N ASN A 695 1.64 6.20 -0.60
CA ASN A 695 1.77 5.14 -1.60
C ASN A 695 0.53 4.24 -1.57
N PHE A 696 -0.31 4.32 -2.61
CA PHE A 696 -1.55 3.55 -2.79
C PHE A 696 -2.09 3.71 -4.21
N MET A 697 -3.08 2.89 -4.58
CA MET A 697 -3.97 3.19 -5.71
C MET A 697 -5.36 3.53 -5.22
N GLN A 698 -5.88 4.69 -5.62
CA GLN A 698 -7.23 5.10 -5.27
C GLN A 698 -8.24 4.40 -6.20
N ARG A 699 -9.13 3.56 -5.64
CA ARG A 699 -10.14 2.80 -6.41
C ARG A 699 -11.48 3.53 -6.52
N SER A 700 -11.82 4.34 -5.53
CA SER A 700 -12.95 5.28 -5.53
C SER A 700 -12.57 6.54 -4.74
N THR A 701 -13.41 7.56 -4.79
CA THR A 701 -13.20 8.84 -4.06
C THR A 701 -12.93 8.68 -2.56
N ASP A 702 -13.27 7.54 -1.97
CA ASP A 702 -13.15 7.24 -0.54
C ASP A 702 -12.37 5.96 -0.19
N LEU A 703 -11.83 5.22 -1.18
CA LEU A 703 -11.21 3.90 -0.99
C LEU A 703 -9.78 3.83 -1.54
N LEU A 704 -8.83 3.66 -0.63
CA LEU A 704 -7.42 3.44 -0.95
C LEU A 704 -7.15 1.93 -0.99
N ALA A 705 -6.58 1.43 -2.09
CA ALA A 705 -6.10 0.06 -2.20
C ALA A 705 -4.62 -0.02 -1.83
N LEU A 706 -4.31 -0.97 -0.95
CA LEU A 706 -3.03 -1.17 -0.29
C LEU A 706 -2.65 -2.67 -0.37
N PRO A 707 -2.22 -3.18 -1.53
CA PRO A 707 -1.79 -4.58 -1.72
C PRO A 707 -0.93 -5.13 -0.57
N THR A 708 0.04 -4.32 -0.14
CA THR A 708 0.74 -4.43 1.13
C THR A 708 0.78 -3.08 1.83
N VAL A 709 0.60 -3.06 3.14
CA VAL A 709 0.90 -1.91 4.01
C VAL A 709 1.58 -2.42 5.27
N ASP A 710 2.55 -1.67 5.79
CA ASP A 710 3.35 -2.06 6.94
C ASP A 710 3.41 -0.96 8.00
N CYS A 711 3.93 -1.29 9.18
CA CYS A 711 4.02 -0.42 10.35
C CYS A 711 4.77 0.91 10.12
N ASP A 712 5.64 0.98 9.10
CA ASP A 712 6.41 2.18 8.76
C ASP A 712 5.64 3.12 7.79
N LYS A 713 4.42 2.75 7.34
CA LYS A 713 3.63 3.55 6.37
C LYS A 713 2.74 4.60 7.05
N ALA A 714 2.86 5.84 6.55
CA ALA A 714 2.05 6.99 6.97
C ALA A 714 1.34 7.66 5.78
N TYR A 715 0.01 7.75 5.85
CA TYR A 715 -0.87 8.37 4.86
C TYR A 715 -1.34 9.73 5.36
N ALA A 716 -1.44 10.74 4.51
CA ALA A 716 -2.02 12.02 4.90
C ALA A 716 -3.28 12.32 4.08
N VAL A 717 -4.24 13.03 4.68
CA VAL A 717 -5.51 13.40 4.06
C VAL A 717 -5.82 14.87 4.33
N GLN A 718 -6.23 15.59 3.30
CA GLN A 718 -6.75 16.95 3.40
C GLN A 718 -8.22 16.93 3.80
N LEU A 719 -8.64 17.87 4.64
CA LEU A 719 -10.00 18.01 5.15
C LEU A 719 -10.59 19.36 4.73
N SER A 720 -11.87 19.39 4.34
CA SER A 720 -12.59 20.63 4.06
C SER A 720 -13.97 20.66 4.72
N LEU A 721 -14.39 21.85 5.16
CA LEU A 721 -15.76 22.11 5.60
C LEU A 721 -16.73 22.11 4.41
N GLU A 722 -17.76 21.26 4.47
CA GLU A 722 -18.89 21.26 3.53
C GLU A 722 -19.95 22.29 3.90
N GLU A 723 -20.17 22.51 5.20
CA GLU A 723 -21.12 23.48 5.74
C GLU A 723 -20.40 24.82 6.05
N THR A 724 -21.04 25.95 5.74
CA THR A 724 -20.46 27.29 5.98
C THR A 724 -20.22 27.57 7.47
N LEU A 725 -21.07 27.01 8.33
CA LEU A 725 -20.97 27.00 9.78
C LEU A 725 -21.32 25.59 10.28
N LEU A 726 -20.42 24.97 11.04
CA LEU A 726 -20.65 23.69 11.70
C LEU A 726 -21.65 23.85 12.84
N THR A 727 -22.62 22.95 12.90
CA THR A 727 -23.69 22.92 13.92
C THR A 727 -23.37 21.99 15.10
N THR A 728 -22.21 21.34 15.09
CA THR A 728 -21.75 20.38 16.09
C THR A 728 -20.58 20.94 16.91
N GLN A 729 -20.55 20.68 18.21
CA GLN A 729 -19.46 21.11 19.12
C GLN A 729 -18.21 20.21 19.06
N THR A 730 -18.28 19.09 18.32
CA THR A 730 -17.20 18.11 18.18
C THR A 730 -17.31 17.46 16.81
N VAL A 731 -16.17 17.27 16.17
CA VAL A 731 -16.00 16.51 14.92
C VAL A 731 -15.30 15.20 15.25
N TYR A 732 -15.67 14.14 14.53
CA TYR A 732 -15.12 12.80 14.70
C TYR A 732 -14.47 12.34 13.40
N LEU A 733 -13.33 11.67 13.49
CA LEU A 733 -12.70 10.94 12.40
C LEU A 733 -12.64 9.45 12.76
N GLN A 734 -12.83 8.59 11.76
CA GLN A 734 -12.65 7.16 11.90
C GLN A 734 -11.89 6.60 10.70
N ALA A 735 -10.61 6.30 10.90
CA ALA A 735 -9.80 5.55 9.96
C ALA A 735 -10.06 4.05 10.12
N VAL A 736 -10.21 3.33 9.00
CA VAL A 736 -10.52 1.90 8.99
C VAL A 736 -9.67 1.21 7.94
N LEU A 737 -8.86 0.23 8.38
CA LEU A 737 -8.07 -0.66 7.54
C LEU A 737 -8.68 -2.06 7.58
N LEU A 738 -9.26 -2.52 6.47
CA LEU A 738 -9.67 -3.92 6.27
C LEU A 738 -8.51 -4.65 5.59
N TYR A 739 -7.97 -5.71 6.20
CA TYR A 739 -6.78 -6.38 5.72
C TYR A 739 -6.74 -7.87 6.09
N THR A 740 -5.79 -8.61 5.51
CA THR A 740 -5.42 -9.99 5.90
C THR A 740 -4.15 -9.90 6.73
N ALA A 741 -4.19 -10.35 7.98
CA ALA A 741 -3.02 -10.43 8.84
C ALA A 741 -2.17 -11.66 8.50
N SER A 742 -0.87 -11.64 8.80
CA SER A 742 0.04 -12.76 8.46
C SER A 742 -0.41 -14.11 9.05
N CYS A 743 -1.04 -14.10 10.23
CA CYS A 743 -1.66 -15.27 10.84
C CYS A 743 -2.76 -15.93 9.99
N GLY A 744 -3.32 -15.23 8.99
CA GLY A 744 -4.38 -15.73 8.10
C GLY A 744 -5.78 -15.26 8.45
N GLU A 745 -5.94 -14.42 9.46
CA GLU A 745 -7.21 -13.80 9.78
C GLU A 745 -7.47 -12.59 8.88
N ARG A 746 -8.69 -12.44 8.35
CA ARG A 746 -9.14 -11.16 7.82
C ARG A 746 -9.51 -10.28 9.03
N ARG A 747 -8.86 -9.13 9.19
CA ARG A 747 -9.02 -8.20 10.32
C ARG A 747 -9.47 -6.81 9.85
N ILE A 748 -10.08 -6.05 10.77
CA ILE A 748 -10.48 -4.66 10.56
C ILE A 748 -9.92 -3.82 11.71
N ARG A 749 -8.78 -3.16 11.49
CA ARG A 749 -8.23 -2.19 12.45
C ARG A 749 -8.98 -0.86 12.31
N VAL A 750 -9.48 -0.34 13.42
CA VAL A 750 -10.28 0.88 13.50
C VAL A 750 -9.63 1.85 14.47
N HIS A 751 -9.33 3.06 14.01
CA HIS A 751 -8.87 4.17 14.84
C HIS A 751 -9.91 5.29 14.81
N THR A 752 -10.39 5.71 15.98
CA THR A 752 -11.37 6.79 16.15
C THR A 752 -10.73 7.95 16.90
N ALA A 753 -10.87 9.16 16.37
CA ALA A 753 -10.43 10.40 17.00
C ALA A 753 -11.60 11.40 17.06
N ALA A 754 -11.59 12.25 18.08
CA ALA A 754 -12.53 13.33 18.31
C ALA A 754 -11.76 14.63 18.58
N ALA A 755 -12.29 15.74 18.07
CA ALA A 755 -11.74 17.08 18.23
C ALA A 755 -12.88 18.10 18.43
N PRO A 756 -12.72 19.13 19.28
CA PRO A 756 -13.73 20.14 19.49
C PRO A 756 -13.83 21.06 18.26
N VAL A 757 -14.96 21.74 18.15
CA VAL A 757 -15.17 22.77 17.12
C VAL A 757 -14.96 24.15 17.75
N VAL A 758 -13.96 24.87 17.26
CA VAL A 758 -13.47 26.14 17.84
C VAL A 758 -13.91 27.35 17.03
N THR A 759 -14.11 28.48 17.71
CA THR A 759 -14.54 29.76 17.11
C THR A 759 -13.44 30.82 17.05
N ASP A 760 -12.38 30.66 17.85
CA ASP A 760 -11.18 31.50 17.86
C ASP A 760 -10.09 30.94 16.95
N LEU A 761 -9.40 31.82 16.21
CA LEU A 761 -8.22 31.47 15.42
C LEU A 761 -6.98 31.26 16.31
N GLY A 762 -6.87 32.01 17.41
CA GLY A 762 -5.80 31.81 18.39
C GLY A 762 -5.88 30.42 19.05
N GLU A 763 -7.09 29.86 19.19
CA GLU A 763 -7.29 28.51 19.72
C GLU A 763 -6.79 27.43 18.76
N MET A 764 -7.02 27.58 17.45
CA MET A 764 -6.43 26.71 16.44
C MET A 764 -4.90 26.74 16.50
N TYR A 765 -4.28 27.93 16.63
CA TYR A 765 -2.83 28.04 16.76
C TYR A 765 -2.29 27.46 18.08
N ARG A 766 -3.04 27.55 19.19
CA ARG A 766 -2.70 26.88 20.46
C ARG A 766 -2.84 25.36 20.40
N GLN A 767 -3.59 24.84 19.44
CA GLN A 767 -3.82 23.41 19.19
C GLN A 767 -3.20 22.98 17.85
N ALA A 768 -2.14 23.65 17.39
CA ALA A 768 -1.47 23.36 16.12
C ALA A 768 -0.50 22.19 16.26
N ASP A 769 -0.61 21.20 15.38
CA ASP A 769 0.33 20.08 15.34
C ASP A 769 1.37 20.31 14.25
N THR A 770 2.52 20.89 14.64
CA THR A 770 3.61 21.21 13.71
C THR A 770 4.13 19.96 12.96
N GLY A 771 4.18 18.80 13.63
CA GLY A 771 4.61 17.54 13.03
C GLY A 771 3.66 17.08 11.92
N ALA A 772 2.36 17.03 12.20
CA ALA A 772 1.34 16.66 11.22
C ALA A 772 1.19 17.71 10.10
N ILE A 773 1.26 19.01 10.43
CA ILE A 773 1.25 20.12 9.46
C ILE A 773 2.40 19.96 8.46
N PHE A 774 3.63 19.83 8.93
CA PHE A 774 4.81 19.68 8.08
C PHE A 774 4.75 18.37 7.27
N SER A 775 4.37 17.27 7.92
CA SER A 775 4.17 15.95 7.30
C SER A 775 3.17 16.01 6.14
N LEU A 776 2.05 16.74 6.28
CA LEU A 776 1.09 16.97 5.20
C LEU A 776 1.67 17.89 4.10
N PHE A 777 2.20 19.06 4.46
CA PHE A 777 2.80 20.00 3.48
C PHE A 777 3.91 19.36 2.62
N CYS A 778 4.79 18.56 3.22
CA CYS A 778 5.84 17.83 2.50
C CYS A 778 5.33 16.74 1.55
N ARG A 779 4.04 16.36 1.64
CA ARG A 779 3.37 15.53 0.64
C ARG A 779 2.62 16.38 -0.41
N LEU A 780 2.08 17.53 -0.01
CA LEU A 780 1.47 18.49 -0.96
C LEU A 780 2.49 18.99 -1.99
N GLY A 781 3.66 19.44 -1.54
CA GLY A 781 4.77 19.86 -2.42
C GLY A 781 5.45 18.74 -3.23
N LYS A 782 4.93 17.50 -3.15
CA LYS A 782 5.37 16.32 -3.94
C LYS A 782 4.23 15.72 -4.78
N SER A 783 3.05 16.35 -4.78
CA SER A 783 1.84 15.89 -5.49
C SER A 783 1.70 16.58 -6.83
#